data_AF-A0A926CKU1-F1
#
_entry.id   AF-A0A926CKU1-F1
#
_cell.length_a   1.000
_cell.length_b   1.000
_cell.length_c   1.000
_cell.angle_alpha   90.00
_cell.angle_beta   90.00
_cell.angle_gamma   90.00
#
_symmetry.space_group_name_H-M   'P 1'
#
loop_
_entity.id
_entity.type
_entity.pdbx_description
1 polymer ?
#
loop_
_entity_poly.entity_id
_entity_poly.type
_entity_poly.pdbx_seq_one_letter_code
_entity_poly.pdbx_strand_id
1 'polypeptide(L)'
;TTNTQALSAGVRERGRPLPGTNQWYSGTLGGPVIKDRTFFFSSYQDERQRSQSQGNVRVPTEAGWQTLNQLFPRGRSGNLDLFRDLVGTARGDSQLFNTPLGDGRPDVQFGTSVFPYAQTLTEKQWTARIDHKLSENDLLYGRFATADQDRPVAGEITSFPGLFTSQKNKYYNALISETHIFSPSLTNELRLSYNRIDLDFPLDPANELGKTAPQITIQNLTQAGLYSIGISANFPQGRVANNYVLQDTITKVFGKHSVRFGFDLLQQRSRQFAPIPARGRLNFNASAVGNQTFSAFANFVDDFGGAGGLTDRTFGSAVFYPELFRQAYFVQDRWRATQSLTISLGLRYEDFGTAANSLLKSSWSGLFNVDPITFDGPYRQPSGVKRDLNNFAPMIGIAYAPSSESGPLAWIFGQKKGVFRAGYGMGYDSFFNNIASNAQTSVPNTIATATPPSVVSTALPRGTPNLSSTLPTQSREPRPADAQTLVPGDLVNPYYQRWSAGIQRELPGELLLDVSYVGSKGTKLFLNEQLNPAVPASMQIFPAGTTAASFPAARLTGRLDALQGSRNIRTNGGDSNYHSFQTLVTRRFSGGLFATAAYTWSKLIDNGSDVFAVAALNQAQNPVVPAFLGGLQRDRSVSFLDRTHRATFTYVYALPWMKAQQGLAGRVLGGWEVSGVTSLESGPPLNITNGVDADGIDG
;
A
#
# COMPACT_ATOMS: atom_id res chain seq x y z
N THR A 1 -32.10 -14.25 -29.78
CA THR A 1 -31.94 -13.98 -31.21
C THR A 1 -31.70 -12.50 -31.40
N THR A 2 -30.44 -12.09 -31.36
CA THR A 2 -30.01 -10.69 -31.50
C THR A 2 -29.38 -10.50 -32.87
N ASN A 3 -29.93 -9.54 -33.60
CA ASN A 3 -29.74 -9.26 -35.02
C ASN A 3 -28.33 -8.70 -35.30
N THR A 4 -27.52 -9.41 -36.09
CA THR A 4 -26.12 -9.05 -36.42
C THR A 4 -25.94 -8.45 -37.81
N GLN A 5 -26.94 -7.76 -38.37
CA GLN A 5 -26.87 -7.19 -39.74
C GLN A 5 -26.76 -5.66 -39.82
N ALA A 6 -26.06 -5.00 -38.91
CA ALA A 6 -25.82 -3.55 -39.00
C ALA A 6 -24.40 -3.12 -38.59
N LEU A 7 -23.36 -3.86 -38.99
CA LEU A 7 -21.97 -3.40 -38.86
C LEU A 7 -21.34 -3.20 -40.24
N SER A 8 -20.79 -2.01 -40.45
CA SER A 8 -20.20 -1.55 -41.71
C SER A 8 -18.95 -2.36 -42.11
N ALA A 9 -18.69 -2.41 -43.42
CA ALA A 9 -17.63 -3.23 -44.03
C ALA A 9 -16.21 -2.91 -43.50
N GLY A 10 -15.98 -1.72 -42.93
CA GLY A 10 -14.68 -1.32 -42.37
C GLY A 10 -14.28 -2.01 -41.06
N VAL A 11 -15.20 -2.73 -40.38
CA VAL A 11 -14.89 -3.46 -39.13
C VAL A 11 -14.33 -4.87 -39.42
N ARG A 12 -14.44 -5.37 -40.66
CA ARG A 12 -14.01 -6.73 -41.01
C ARG A 12 -12.51 -6.88 -41.31
N GLU A 13 -11.75 -5.79 -41.43
CA GLU A 13 -10.35 -5.82 -41.90
C GLU A 13 -9.26 -5.59 -40.84
N ARG A 14 -9.55 -5.68 -39.55
CA ARG A 14 -8.47 -5.73 -38.54
C ARG A 14 -8.55 -7.05 -37.78
N GLY A 15 -7.64 -7.97 -38.09
CA GLY A 15 -7.31 -9.14 -37.28
C GLY A 15 -6.69 -8.80 -35.91
N ARG A 16 -7.10 -7.68 -35.31
CA ARG A 16 -6.74 -7.28 -33.96
C ARG A 16 -7.98 -7.48 -33.08
N PRO A 17 -7.89 -8.25 -31.98
CA PRO A 17 -8.97 -8.27 -31.00
C PRO A 17 -9.30 -6.85 -30.56
N LEU A 18 -10.59 -6.57 -30.29
CA LEU A 18 -11.07 -5.30 -29.76
C LEU A 18 -10.22 -4.87 -28.53
N PRO A 19 -9.99 -3.56 -28.31
CA PRO A 19 -9.35 -3.08 -27.09
C PRO A 19 -10.11 -3.57 -25.85
N GLY A 20 -9.43 -4.28 -24.94
CA GLY A 20 -10.00 -4.72 -23.67
C GLY A 20 -10.75 -6.05 -23.72
N THR A 21 -10.18 -7.11 -24.27
CA THR A 21 -10.75 -8.47 -24.12
C THR A 21 -10.30 -9.07 -22.80
N ASN A 22 -11.24 -9.41 -21.92
CA ASN A 22 -10.99 -10.33 -20.82
C ASN A 22 -11.53 -11.72 -21.17
N GLN A 23 -10.69 -12.74 -21.00
CA GLN A 23 -10.99 -14.13 -21.30
C GLN A 23 -10.77 -14.95 -20.03
N TRP A 24 -11.79 -15.70 -19.63
CA TRP A 24 -11.69 -16.66 -18.54
C TRP A 24 -11.90 -18.06 -19.08
N TYR A 25 -10.94 -18.93 -18.85
CA TYR A 25 -11.07 -20.36 -19.08
C TYR A 25 -11.09 -21.04 -17.72
N SER A 26 -12.24 -21.54 -17.30
CA SER A 26 -12.38 -22.20 -16.01
C SER A 26 -13.05 -23.56 -16.13
N GLY A 27 -12.73 -24.43 -15.18
CA GLY A 27 -13.28 -25.76 -15.10
C GLY A 27 -13.17 -26.30 -13.70
N THR A 28 -14.11 -27.15 -13.32
CA THR A 28 -14.10 -27.86 -12.05
C THR A 28 -14.29 -29.35 -12.30
N LEU A 29 -13.65 -30.16 -11.46
CA LEU A 29 -13.78 -31.61 -11.46
C LEU A 29 -13.82 -32.06 -10.00
N GLY A 30 -14.80 -32.89 -9.65
CA GLY A 30 -14.87 -33.44 -8.31
C GLY A 30 -15.81 -34.63 -8.24
N GLY A 31 -15.66 -35.39 -7.17
CA GLY A 31 -16.45 -36.59 -6.94
C GLY A 31 -15.85 -37.49 -5.87
N PRO A 32 -16.49 -38.65 -5.62
CA PRO A 32 -15.95 -39.66 -4.72
C PRO A 32 -14.77 -40.40 -5.39
N VAL A 33 -13.66 -40.57 -4.67
CA VAL A 33 -12.61 -41.56 -4.98
C VAL A 33 -12.97 -42.90 -4.34
N ILE A 34 -13.41 -42.84 -3.07
CA ILE A 34 -13.97 -43.97 -2.32
C ILE A 34 -15.32 -43.49 -1.84
N LYS A 35 -16.39 -44.16 -2.29
CA LYS A 35 -17.76 -43.80 -1.94
C LYS A 35 -17.91 -43.66 -0.42
N ASP A 36 -18.54 -42.57 0.01
CA ASP A 36 -18.82 -42.23 1.43
C ASP A 36 -17.60 -42.05 2.33
N ARG A 37 -16.37 -42.07 1.79
CA ARG A 37 -15.13 -41.90 2.57
C ARG A 37 -14.18 -40.85 2.03
N THR A 38 -13.87 -40.89 0.73
CA THR A 38 -12.87 -40.02 0.12
C THR A 38 -13.50 -39.24 -1.02
N PHE A 39 -13.43 -37.92 -0.93
CA PHE A 39 -13.93 -37.01 -1.94
C PHE A 39 -12.79 -36.11 -2.40
N PHE A 40 -12.77 -35.78 -3.68
CA PHE A 40 -11.85 -34.80 -4.22
C PHE A 40 -12.61 -33.71 -4.95
N PHE A 41 -12.00 -32.53 -4.98
CA PHE A 41 -12.45 -31.41 -5.78
C PHE A 41 -11.23 -30.67 -6.32
N SER A 42 -11.24 -30.32 -7.59
CA SER A 42 -10.23 -29.49 -8.21
C SER A 42 -10.89 -28.43 -9.08
N SER A 43 -10.30 -27.23 -9.07
CA SER A 43 -10.69 -26.12 -9.93
C SER A 43 -9.46 -25.55 -10.62
N TYR A 44 -9.66 -25.13 -11.85
CA TYR A 44 -8.66 -24.41 -12.65
C TYR A 44 -9.30 -23.15 -13.23
N GLN A 45 -8.53 -22.07 -13.27
CA GLN A 45 -8.88 -20.84 -13.97
C GLN A 45 -7.64 -20.27 -14.66
N ASP A 46 -7.77 -19.89 -15.93
CA ASP A 46 -6.81 -19.07 -16.69
C ASP A 46 -7.52 -17.77 -17.07
N GLU A 47 -7.11 -16.67 -16.46
CA GLU A 47 -7.54 -15.33 -16.82
C GLU A 47 -6.51 -14.68 -17.74
N ARG A 48 -7.00 -14.15 -18.86
CA ARG A 48 -6.21 -13.38 -19.82
C ARG A 48 -6.91 -12.08 -20.12
N GLN A 49 -6.42 -11.02 -19.50
CA GLN A 49 -6.88 -9.67 -19.78
C GLN A 49 -5.88 -9.00 -20.71
N ARG A 50 -6.32 -8.70 -21.94
CA ARG A 50 -5.55 -7.91 -22.90
C ARG A 50 -6.10 -6.50 -22.93
N SER A 51 -5.34 -5.58 -22.37
CA SER A 51 -5.58 -4.15 -22.47
C SER A 51 -4.37 -3.46 -23.11
N GLN A 52 -4.59 -2.19 -23.41
CA GLN A 52 -3.55 -1.28 -23.81
C GLN A 52 -3.57 -0.15 -22.79
N SER A 53 -2.39 0.24 -22.34
CA SER A 53 -2.22 1.47 -21.58
C SER A 53 -1.25 2.36 -22.34
N GLN A 54 -1.22 3.63 -21.97
CA GLN A 54 -0.43 4.65 -22.64
C GLN A 54 0.48 5.36 -21.66
N GLY A 55 1.74 5.50 -22.03
CA GLY A 55 2.72 6.33 -21.33
C GLY A 55 2.98 7.58 -22.13
N ASN A 56 3.11 8.72 -21.46
CA ASN A 56 3.51 9.97 -22.10
C ASN A 56 5.00 10.21 -21.85
N VAL A 57 5.73 10.72 -22.83
CA VAL A 57 7.09 11.24 -22.63
C VAL A 57 7.26 12.56 -23.34
N ARG A 58 8.20 13.37 -22.87
CA ARG A 58 8.69 14.54 -23.61
C ARG A 58 9.93 14.15 -24.40
N VAL A 59 9.84 14.26 -25.73
CA VAL A 59 10.92 13.92 -26.66
C VAL A 59 11.03 14.98 -27.75
N PRO A 60 12.19 15.13 -28.42
CA PRO A 60 12.32 16.08 -29.52
C PRO A 60 11.32 15.77 -30.65
N THR A 61 10.84 16.81 -31.33
CA THR A 61 10.08 16.66 -32.58
C THR A 61 11.02 16.23 -33.72
N GLU A 62 10.50 15.94 -34.90
CA GLU A 62 11.35 15.65 -36.05
C GLU A 62 12.30 16.83 -36.36
N ALA A 63 11.80 18.06 -36.30
CA ALA A 63 12.61 19.27 -36.42
C ALA A 63 13.64 19.40 -35.28
N GLY A 64 13.24 19.10 -34.03
CA GLY A 64 14.16 19.06 -32.90
C GLY A 64 15.31 18.07 -33.08
N TRP A 65 15.02 16.87 -33.61
CA TRP A 65 16.05 15.86 -33.93
C TRP A 65 16.96 16.29 -35.07
N GLN A 66 16.45 16.99 -36.10
CA GLN A 66 17.29 17.55 -37.17
C GLN A 66 18.29 18.56 -36.59
N THR A 67 17.82 19.50 -35.76
CA THR A 67 18.68 20.45 -35.05
C THR A 67 19.73 19.73 -34.21
N LEU A 68 19.31 18.74 -33.42
CA LEU A 68 20.21 17.97 -32.56
C LEU A 68 21.26 17.20 -33.37
N ASN A 69 20.90 16.55 -34.46
CA ASN A 69 21.83 15.77 -35.27
C ASN A 69 22.82 16.65 -36.05
N GLN A 70 22.43 17.87 -36.43
CA GLN A 70 23.33 18.84 -37.05
C GLN A 70 24.34 19.39 -36.04
N LEU A 71 23.89 19.75 -34.84
CA LEU A 71 24.76 20.31 -33.80
C LEU A 71 25.61 19.23 -33.11
N PHE A 72 25.04 18.05 -32.92
CA PHE A 72 25.60 16.94 -32.14
C PHE A 72 25.49 15.60 -32.88
N PRO A 73 26.33 15.36 -33.89
CA PRO A 73 26.49 14.03 -34.48
C PRO A 73 26.92 13.01 -33.41
N ARG A 74 26.63 11.72 -33.65
CA ARG A 74 27.01 10.64 -32.72
C ARG A 74 28.50 10.70 -32.37
N GLY A 75 28.81 10.47 -31.10
CA GLY A 75 30.15 10.58 -30.52
C GLY A 75 30.50 11.97 -29.99
N ARG A 76 29.74 13.03 -30.33
CA ARG A 76 29.99 14.39 -29.81
C ARG A 76 29.52 14.58 -28.36
N SER A 77 28.45 13.92 -27.96
CA SER A 77 27.90 13.97 -26.60
C SER A 77 27.43 12.58 -26.17
N GLY A 78 28.08 12.00 -25.16
CA GLY A 78 27.70 10.69 -24.62
C GLY A 78 26.29 10.71 -23.99
N ASN A 79 25.91 11.81 -23.34
CA ASN A 79 24.59 12.01 -22.77
C ASN A 79 23.50 12.03 -23.86
N LEU A 80 23.72 12.77 -24.96
CA LEU A 80 22.77 12.80 -26.06
C LEU A 80 22.71 11.47 -26.81
N ASP A 81 23.84 10.76 -26.94
CA ASP A 81 23.87 9.42 -27.54
C ASP A 81 23.05 8.43 -26.72
N LEU A 82 23.22 8.42 -25.39
CA LEU A 82 22.41 7.64 -24.47
C LEU A 82 20.93 8.02 -24.58
N PHE A 83 20.60 9.31 -24.60
CA PHE A 83 19.22 9.77 -24.78
C PHE A 83 18.65 9.29 -26.11
N ARG A 84 19.42 9.33 -27.20
CA ARG A 84 19.00 8.80 -28.52
C ARG A 84 18.72 7.30 -28.46
N ASP A 85 19.52 6.54 -27.73
CA ASP A 85 19.35 5.09 -27.60
C ASP A 85 18.13 4.73 -26.71
N LEU A 86 17.84 5.53 -25.67
CA LEU A 86 16.68 5.35 -24.79
C LEU A 86 15.37 5.82 -25.44
N VAL A 87 15.40 6.88 -26.25
CA VAL A 87 14.24 7.44 -26.95
C VAL A 87 13.90 6.65 -28.23
N GLY A 88 14.92 6.13 -28.91
CA GLY A 88 14.78 5.42 -30.17
C GLY A 88 14.12 6.27 -31.26
N THR A 89 13.06 5.74 -31.88
CA THR A 89 12.37 6.37 -33.02
C THR A 89 11.26 7.34 -32.60
N ALA A 90 11.10 7.60 -31.31
CA ALA A 90 10.01 8.43 -30.82
C ALA A 90 10.15 9.91 -31.20
N ARG A 91 9.02 10.56 -31.46
CA ARG A 91 8.93 11.97 -31.86
C ARG A 91 7.79 12.64 -31.14
N GLY A 92 8.04 13.85 -30.64
CA GLY A 92 6.99 14.67 -30.03
C GLY A 92 6.06 15.18 -31.13
N ASP A 93 4.75 14.99 -30.96
CA ASP A 93 3.74 15.36 -31.95
C ASP A 93 2.64 16.28 -31.39
N SER A 94 2.60 16.43 -30.07
CA SER A 94 1.59 17.20 -29.34
C SER A 94 2.24 18.04 -28.23
N GLN A 95 1.51 19.04 -27.70
CA GLN A 95 2.01 19.93 -26.63
C GLN A 95 3.43 20.47 -26.90
N LEU A 96 3.63 21.04 -28.10
CA LEU A 96 4.95 21.45 -28.55
C LEU A 96 5.49 22.61 -27.72
N PHE A 97 6.79 22.58 -27.42
CA PHE A 97 7.50 23.67 -26.75
C PHE A 97 8.96 23.71 -27.18
N ASN A 98 9.57 24.90 -27.17
CA ASN A 98 10.98 25.07 -27.51
C ASN A 98 11.83 25.05 -26.24
N THR A 99 12.96 24.36 -26.31
CA THR A 99 13.95 24.26 -25.23
C THR A 99 15.25 24.93 -25.67
N PRO A 100 15.67 26.02 -25.00
CA PRO A 100 16.86 26.76 -25.42
C PRO A 100 18.13 25.98 -25.11
N LEU A 101 19.05 25.95 -26.08
CA LEU A 101 20.38 25.38 -25.91
C LEU A 101 21.41 26.40 -25.40
N GLY A 102 21.16 27.70 -25.55
CA GLY A 102 22.14 28.75 -25.23
C GLY A 102 23.31 28.78 -26.22
N ASP A 103 24.23 29.73 -26.04
CA ASP A 103 25.41 29.94 -26.90
C ASP A 103 25.08 30.23 -28.37
N GLY A 104 23.98 30.96 -28.62
CA GLY A 104 23.51 31.29 -29.97
C GLY A 104 23.04 30.09 -30.80
N ARG A 105 22.98 28.88 -30.21
CA ARG A 105 22.49 27.68 -30.87
C ARG A 105 20.97 27.77 -31.06
N PRO A 106 20.43 27.28 -32.18
CA PRO A 106 18.99 27.20 -32.36
C PRO A 106 18.35 26.35 -31.27
N ASP A 107 17.16 26.76 -30.83
CA ASP A 107 16.37 26.01 -29.87
C ASP A 107 15.99 24.62 -30.41
N VAL A 108 15.85 23.66 -29.50
CA VAL A 108 15.36 22.33 -29.83
C VAL A 108 13.88 22.28 -29.51
N GLN A 109 13.05 21.98 -30.51
CA GLN A 109 11.63 21.77 -30.30
C GLN A 109 11.37 20.38 -29.72
N PHE A 110 10.63 20.33 -28.62
CA PHE A 110 10.10 19.14 -27.98
C PHE A 110 8.59 19.08 -28.13
N GLY A 111 8.05 17.88 -27.93
CA GLY A 111 6.64 17.63 -27.76
C GLY A 111 6.41 16.41 -26.88
N THR A 112 5.15 16.20 -26.53
CA THR A 112 4.69 14.96 -25.91
C THR A 112 4.53 13.90 -27.00
N SER A 113 5.04 12.69 -26.72
CA SER A 113 4.80 11.48 -27.50
C SER A 113 4.01 10.50 -26.62
N VAL A 114 2.96 9.91 -27.18
CA VAL A 114 2.15 8.90 -26.50
C VAL A 114 2.56 7.52 -26.97
N PHE A 115 3.03 6.68 -26.05
CA PHE A 115 3.35 5.29 -26.36
C PHE A 115 2.28 4.36 -25.84
N PRO A 116 1.57 3.67 -26.74
CA PRO A 116 0.83 2.52 -26.33
C PRO A 116 1.78 1.38 -25.95
N TYR A 117 1.48 0.71 -24.86
CA TYR A 117 2.10 -0.57 -24.54
C TYR A 117 1.02 -1.59 -24.18
N ALA A 118 1.28 -2.84 -24.56
CA ALA A 118 0.38 -3.93 -24.29
C ALA A 118 0.45 -4.29 -22.79
N GLN A 119 -0.71 -4.28 -22.13
CA GLN A 119 -0.87 -4.87 -20.80
C GLN A 119 -1.62 -6.18 -21.00
N THR A 120 -0.86 -7.27 -21.11
CA THR A 120 -1.44 -8.61 -21.09
C THR A 120 -1.24 -9.17 -19.70
N LEU A 121 -2.26 -9.05 -18.85
CA LEU A 121 -2.32 -9.79 -17.60
C LEU A 121 -2.62 -11.24 -17.94
N THR A 122 -1.79 -12.15 -17.42
CA THR A 122 -2.10 -13.57 -17.42
C THR A 122 -2.07 -14.08 -16.00
N GLU A 123 -3.12 -14.79 -15.59
CA GLU A 123 -3.20 -15.38 -14.26
C GLU A 123 -3.74 -16.80 -14.34
N LYS A 124 -2.92 -17.77 -13.94
CA LYS A 124 -3.29 -19.16 -13.86
C LYS A 124 -3.46 -19.55 -12.41
N GLN A 125 -4.66 -19.97 -12.04
CA GLN A 125 -4.99 -20.46 -10.71
C GLN A 125 -5.36 -21.93 -10.78
N TRP A 126 -4.86 -22.71 -9.83
CA TRP A 126 -5.26 -24.09 -9.65
C TRP A 126 -5.46 -24.38 -8.18
N THR A 127 -6.54 -25.08 -7.85
CA THR A 127 -6.79 -25.58 -6.51
C THR A 127 -7.17 -27.05 -6.57
N ALA A 128 -6.67 -27.82 -5.62
CA ALA A 128 -7.05 -29.19 -5.38
C ALA A 128 -7.34 -29.40 -3.90
N ARG A 129 -8.38 -30.18 -3.62
CA ARG A 129 -8.85 -30.53 -2.29
C ARG A 129 -9.12 -32.03 -2.24
N ILE A 130 -8.75 -32.65 -1.13
CA ILE A 130 -9.14 -34.02 -0.78
C ILE A 130 -9.70 -33.99 0.63
N ASP A 131 -10.87 -34.59 0.80
CA ASP A 131 -11.49 -34.87 2.08
C ASP A 131 -11.51 -36.38 2.28
N HIS A 132 -11.05 -36.85 3.44
CA HIS A 132 -10.96 -38.26 3.76
C HIS A 132 -11.44 -38.53 5.18
N LYS A 133 -12.51 -39.34 5.29
CA LYS A 133 -13.01 -39.86 6.55
C LYS A 133 -12.14 -41.04 6.99
N LEU A 134 -11.20 -40.81 7.91
CA LEU A 134 -10.32 -41.84 8.47
C LEU A 134 -11.13 -42.83 9.33
N SER A 135 -12.07 -42.31 10.12
CA SER A 135 -13.00 -43.05 10.97
C SER A 135 -14.33 -42.30 11.13
N GLU A 136 -15.28 -42.82 11.91
CA GLU A 136 -16.50 -42.07 12.27
C GLU A 136 -16.22 -40.78 13.08
N ASN A 137 -15.06 -40.71 13.73
CA ASN A 137 -14.67 -39.60 14.60
C ASN A 137 -13.52 -38.76 14.04
N ASP A 138 -12.94 -39.14 12.91
CA ASP A 138 -11.73 -38.55 12.34
C ASP A 138 -11.95 -38.11 10.88
N LEU A 139 -11.82 -36.82 10.63
CA LEU A 139 -11.89 -36.22 9.30
C LEU A 139 -10.55 -35.55 8.94
N LEU A 140 -9.91 -36.05 7.89
CA LEU A 140 -8.71 -35.45 7.31
C LEU A 140 -9.07 -34.62 6.07
N TYR A 141 -8.55 -33.41 6.01
CA TYR A 141 -8.73 -32.46 4.92
C TYR A 141 -7.37 -31.99 4.42
N GLY A 142 -7.14 -32.09 3.11
CA GLY A 142 -5.95 -31.56 2.44
C GLY A 142 -6.35 -30.58 1.34
N ARG A 143 -5.67 -29.44 1.26
CA ARG A 143 -5.81 -28.47 0.17
C ARG A 143 -4.44 -28.02 -0.33
N PHE A 144 -4.31 -27.93 -1.65
CA PHE A 144 -3.26 -27.17 -2.31
C PHE A 144 -3.88 -26.15 -3.25
N ALA A 145 -3.37 -24.93 -3.25
CA ALA A 145 -3.74 -23.87 -4.18
C ALA A 145 -2.49 -23.15 -4.67
N THR A 146 -2.47 -22.79 -5.94
CA THR A 146 -1.41 -21.98 -6.55
C THR A 146 -1.99 -20.96 -7.50
N ALA A 147 -1.32 -19.82 -7.60
CA ALA A 147 -1.57 -18.81 -8.61
C ALA A 147 -0.24 -18.32 -9.18
N ASP A 148 -0.13 -18.27 -10.50
CA ASP A 148 1.00 -17.68 -11.23
C ASP A 148 0.45 -16.52 -12.06
N GLN A 149 0.86 -15.31 -11.72
CA GLN A 149 0.38 -14.07 -12.30
C GLN A 149 1.55 -13.31 -12.91
N ASP A 150 1.37 -12.89 -14.16
CA ASP A 150 2.26 -11.96 -14.86
C ASP A 150 1.44 -10.72 -15.25
N ARG A 151 1.82 -9.57 -14.68
CA ARG A 151 1.16 -8.28 -14.91
C ARG A 151 2.19 -7.26 -15.40
N PRO A 152 2.18 -6.89 -16.68
CA PRO A 152 3.00 -5.79 -17.18
C PRO A 152 2.62 -4.47 -16.48
N VAL A 153 3.61 -3.77 -15.90
CA VAL A 153 3.43 -2.53 -15.09
C VAL A 153 4.09 -1.30 -15.73
N ALA A 154 4.36 -1.37 -17.03
CA ALA A 154 4.74 -0.19 -17.81
C ALA A 154 3.77 0.99 -17.59
N GLY A 155 4.27 2.22 -17.69
CA GLY A 155 3.50 3.49 -17.67
C GLY A 155 3.08 4.06 -16.30
N GLU A 156 3.11 3.30 -15.20
CA GLU A 156 3.09 3.92 -13.85
C GLU A 156 4.50 4.22 -13.33
N ILE A 157 5.54 3.70 -14.01
CA ILE A 157 6.90 3.60 -13.45
C ILE A 157 8.00 3.86 -14.50
N THR A 158 7.78 3.51 -15.77
CA THR A 158 8.69 3.78 -16.90
C THR A 158 7.92 4.18 -18.14
N SER A 159 8.28 5.32 -18.73
CA SER A 159 7.51 5.94 -19.83
C SER A 159 8.20 5.76 -21.20
N PHE A 160 9.44 5.27 -21.23
CA PHE A 160 10.21 5.07 -22.46
C PHE A 160 10.05 3.64 -23.03
N PRO A 161 9.88 3.50 -24.37
CA PRO A 161 9.75 2.19 -25.01
C PRO A 161 10.93 1.27 -24.74
N GLY A 162 10.66 -0.01 -24.49
CA GLY A 162 11.68 -1.03 -24.25
C GLY A 162 12.22 -1.06 -22.82
N LEU A 163 11.90 -0.08 -21.97
CA LEU A 163 12.28 -0.05 -20.54
C LEU A 163 11.14 -0.49 -19.62
N PHE A 164 10.25 -1.34 -20.14
CA PHE A 164 9.09 -1.84 -19.43
C PHE A 164 9.48 -2.96 -18.46
N THR A 165 8.82 -2.99 -17.29
CA THR A 165 8.92 -4.10 -16.34
C THR A 165 7.55 -4.77 -16.18
N SER A 166 7.57 -6.02 -15.71
CA SER A 166 6.36 -6.77 -15.37
C SER A 166 6.45 -7.22 -13.92
N GLN A 167 5.34 -7.10 -13.21
CA GLN A 167 5.19 -7.65 -11.88
C GLN A 167 4.89 -9.14 -12.03
N LYS A 168 5.76 -9.98 -11.46
CA LYS A 168 5.63 -11.43 -11.50
C LYS A 168 5.33 -11.93 -10.10
N ASN A 169 4.16 -12.54 -9.94
CA ASN A 169 3.70 -13.05 -8.66
C ASN A 169 3.47 -14.55 -8.72
N LYS A 170 4.03 -15.29 -7.78
CA LYS A 170 3.71 -16.70 -7.57
C LYS A 170 3.27 -16.95 -6.15
N TYR A 171 2.14 -17.62 -6.03
CA TYR A 171 1.53 -17.97 -4.76
C TYR A 171 1.43 -19.48 -4.63
N TYR A 172 1.77 -19.99 -3.47
CA TYR A 172 1.54 -21.39 -3.10
C TYR A 172 0.89 -21.42 -1.73
N ASN A 173 -0.15 -22.22 -1.58
CA ASN A 173 -0.80 -22.49 -0.31
C ASN A 173 -1.03 -23.99 -0.20
N ALA A 174 -0.51 -24.59 0.86
CA ALA A 174 -0.82 -25.96 1.25
C ALA A 174 -1.41 -25.95 2.66
N LEU A 175 -2.42 -26.78 2.90
CA LEU A 175 -3.09 -26.91 4.19
C LEU A 175 -3.45 -28.38 4.40
N ILE A 176 -3.13 -28.88 5.58
CA ILE A 176 -3.64 -30.15 6.10
C ILE A 176 -4.38 -29.82 7.40
N SER A 177 -5.60 -30.34 7.54
CA SER A 177 -6.39 -30.23 8.76
C SER A 177 -6.88 -31.61 9.17
N GLU A 178 -6.82 -31.90 10.46
CA GLU A 178 -7.45 -33.06 11.07
C GLU A 178 -8.51 -32.54 12.05
N THR A 179 -9.67 -33.18 12.07
CA THR A 179 -10.72 -32.91 13.07
C THR A 179 -11.11 -34.21 13.75
N HIS A 180 -10.85 -34.25 15.06
CA HIS A 180 -11.15 -35.39 15.91
C HIS A 180 -12.33 -35.11 16.85
N ILE A 181 -13.29 -36.04 16.89
CA ILE A 181 -14.44 -36.02 17.80
C ILE A 181 -14.18 -37.00 18.95
N PHE A 182 -13.69 -36.50 20.08
CA PHE A 182 -13.48 -37.32 21.29
C PHE A 182 -14.80 -37.74 21.95
N SER A 183 -15.82 -36.88 21.86
CA SER A 183 -17.19 -37.12 22.35
C SER A 183 -18.17 -36.12 21.70
N PRO A 184 -19.50 -36.29 21.85
CA PRO A 184 -20.48 -35.29 21.39
C PRO A 184 -20.29 -33.87 21.97
N SER A 185 -19.46 -33.75 23.01
CA SER A 185 -19.21 -32.51 23.74
C SER A 185 -17.78 -31.99 23.61
N LEU A 186 -16.86 -32.73 22.97
CA LEU A 186 -15.44 -32.39 22.90
C LEU A 186 -14.89 -32.71 21.50
N THR A 187 -14.42 -31.68 20.81
CA THR A 187 -13.80 -31.80 19.49
C THR A 187 -12.47 -31.06 19.46
N ASN A 188 -11.52 -31.55 18.68
CA ASN A 188 -10.26 -30.87 18.38
C ASN A 188 -10.13 -30.69 16.87
N GLU A 189 -9.48 -29.60 16.47
CA GLU A 189 -9.09 -29.35 15.08
C GLU A 189 -7.64 -28.88 15.06
N LEU A 190 -6.77 -29.67 14.42
CA LEU A 190 -5.36 -29.38 14.22
C LEU A 190 -5.13 -29.01 12.75
N ARG A 191 -4.45 -27.88 12.49
CA ARG A 191 -4.13 -27.38 11.15
C ARG A 191 -2.65 -27.09 11.00
N LEU A 192 -2.09 -27.58 9.89
CA LEU A 192 -0.75 -27.29 9.41
C LEU A 192 -0.86 -26.60 8.05
N SER A 193 -0.29 -25.41 7.90
CA SER A 193 -0.29 -24.73 6.60
C SER A 193 1.07 -24.18 6.20
N TYR A 194 1.32 -24.19 4.91
CA TYR A 194 2.45 -23.55 4.27
C TYR A 194 1.92 -22.52 3.27
N ASN A 195 2.39 -21.29 3.36
CA ASN A 195 2.09 -20.25 2.38
C ASN A 195 3.39 -19.68 1.84
N ARG A 196 3.51 -19.58 0.52
CA ARG A 196 4.60 -18.89 -0.15
C ARG A 196 4.05 -17.75 -0.98
N ILE A 197 4.66 -16.58 -0.81
CA ILE A 197 4.46 -15.41 -1.66
C ILE A 197 5.80 -15.12 -2.32
N ASP A 198 5.82 -15.11 -3.64
CA ASP A 198 6.94 -14.69 -4.49
C ASP A 198 6.44 -13.48 -5.28
N LEU A 199 6.93 -12.29 -4.95
CA LEU A 199 6.53 -11.01 -5.55
C LEU A 199 7.81 -10.39 -6.12
N ASP A 200 7.87 -10.18 -7.42
CA ASP A 200 9.07 -9.66 -8.06
C ASP A 200 8.74 -8.56 -9.07
N PHE A 201 9.62 -7.55 -9.10
CA PHE A 201 9.64 -6.48 -10.08
C PHE A 201 11.03 -6.43 -10.72
N PRO A 202 11.34 -7.41 -11.58
CA PRO A 202 12.67 -7.56 -12.17
C PRO A 202 12.96 -6.47 -13.20
N LEU A 203 14.24 -6.28 -13.48
CA LEU A 203 14.66 -5.58 -14.71
C LEU A 203 14.45 -6.52 -15.90
N ASP A 204 14.14 -5.97 -17.08
CA ASP A 204 14.04 -6.77 -18.30
C ASP A 204 15.42 -7.37 -18.66
N PRO A 205 15.57 -8.70 -18.66
CA PRO A 205 16.84 -9.34 -19.00
C PRO A 205 17.25 -9.12 -20.47
N ALA A 206 16.35 -8.72 -21.36
CA ALA A 206 16.67 -8.43 -22.75
C ALA A 206 17.21 -7.00 -22.96
N ASN A 207 17.07 -6.10 -21.98
CA ASN A 207 17.46 -4.70 -22.12
C ASN A 207 18.78 -4.40 -21.35
N GLU A 208 19.91 -4.46 -22.05
CA GLU A 208 21.23 -4.19 -21.47
C GLU A 208 21.38 -2.75 -20.94
N LEU A 209 20.79 -1.77 -21.62
CA LEU A 209 20.78 -0.37 -21.15
C LEU A 209 19.95 -0.24 -19.88
N GLY A 210 18.79 -0.88 -19.77
CA GLY A 210 17.95 -0.87 -18.58
C GLY A 210 18.64 -1.46 -17.34
N LYS A 211 19.53 -2.43 -17.53
CA LYS A 211 20.30 -3.04 -16.43
C LYS A 211 21.36 -2.12 -15.85
N THR A 212 21.94 -1.23 -16.65
CA THR A 212 23.17 -0.51 -16.32
C THR A 212 22.98 1.00 -16.24
N ALA A 213 22.03 1.58 -16.98
CA ALA A 213 21.83 3.02 -17.05
C ALA A 213 21.38 3.59 -15.70
N PRO A 214 21.98 4.72 -15.26
CA PRO A 214 21.46 5.47 -14.13
C PRO A 214 20.08 6.04 -14.48
N GLN A 215 19.32 6.40 -13.44
CA GLN A 215 18.13 7.22 -13.64
C GLN A 215 18.57 8.65 -13.92
N ILE A 216 18.05 9.26 -14.99
CA ILE A 216 18.42 10.61 -15.42
C ILE A 216 17.20 11.52 -15.30
N THR A 217 17.38 12.61 -14.55
CA THR A 217 16.42 13.69 -14.38
C THR A 217 16.94 14.92 -15.12
N ILE A 218 16.14 15.43 -16.05
CA ILE A 218 16.38 16.68 -16.76
C ILE A 218 15.24 17.63 -16.42
N GLN A 219 15.48 18.60 -15.55
CA GLN A 219 14.44 19.51 -15.05
C GLN A 219 13.62 20.12 -16.21
N ASN A 220 12.29 20.18 -16.06
CA ASN A 220 11.31 20.62 -17.07
C ASN A 220 11.10 19.70 -18.29
N LEU A 221 11.92 18.67 -18.49
CA LEU A 221 11.64 17.56 -19.44
C LEU A 221 11.16 16.29 -18.72
N THR A 222 11.68 16.06 -17.52
CA THR A 222 11.29 14.97 -16.62
C THR A 222 10.42 15.50 -15.49
N GLN A 223 9.49 14.69 -14.98
CA GLN A 223 8.70 14.99 -13.79
C GLN A 223 8.98 13.93 -12.72
N ALA A 224 9.32 14.36 -11.50
CA ALA A 224 9.57 13.46 -10.38
C ALA A 224 8.38 12.49 -10.19
N GLY A 225 8.68 11.19 -10.12
CA GLY A 225 7.68 10.13 -9.94
C GLY A 225 6.82 9.80 -11.17
N LEU A 226 6.96 10.52 -12.31
CA LEU A 226 6.12 10.32 -13.50
C LEU A 226 6.92 10.11 -14.80
N TYR A 227 8.00 10.87 -15.03
CA TYR A 227 8.82 10.78 -16.25
C TYR A 227 10.30 10.93 -15.87
N SER A 228 11.08 9.86 -15.86
CA SER A 228 12.54 9.93 -15.80
C SER A 228 13.14 9.15 -16.97
N ILE A 229 14.35 9.51 -17.40
CA ILE A 229 15.05 8.81 -18.46
C ILE A 229 15.80 7.62 -17.81
N GLY A 230 15.63 6.42 -18.35
CA GLY A 230 16.12 5.18 -17.74
C GLY A 230 15.10 4.50 -16.82
N ILE A 231 15.51 3.45 -16.11
CA ILE A 231 14.65 2.74 -15.16
C ILE A 231 14.70 3.45 -13.80
N SER A 232 13.53 3.66 -13.19
CA SER A 232 13.43 4.32 -11.88
C SER A 232 14.30 3.65 -10.82
N ALA A 233 14.87 4.46 -9.90
CA ALA A 233 15.82 4.00 -8.90
C ALA A 233 15.23 3.05 -7.85
N ASN A 234 13.89 2.92 -7.79
CA ASN A 234 13.20 1.95 -6.93
C ASN A 234 13.03 0.56 -7.56
N PHE A 235 13.76 0.26 -8.63
CA PHE A 235 13.79 -1.06 -9.28
C PHE A 235 15.22 -1.58 -9.43
N PRO A 236 15.43 -2.90 -9.39
CA PRO A 236 14.43 -3.93 -9.11
C PRO A 236 14.00 -3.92 -7.65
N GLN A 237 12.90 -4.58 -7.33
CA GLN A 237 12.44 -4.82 -5.97
C GLN A 237 11.63 -6.10 -5.89
N GLY A 238 11.54 -6.71 -4.72
CA GLY A 238 10.80 -7.95 -4.58
C GLY A 238 10.90 -8.57 -3.21
N ARG A 239 10.08 -9.61 -3.00
CA ARG A 239 10.01 -10.38 -1.76
C ARG A 239 9.61 -11.80 -2.06
N VAL A 240 10.35 -12.71 -1.41
CA VAL A 240 9.94 -14.09 -1.21
C VAL A 240 9.63 -14.26 0.28
N ALA A 241 8.43 -14.70 0.63
CA ALA A 241 8.05 -15.01 2.01
C ALA A 241 7.52 -16.45 2.09
N ASN A 242 8.05 -17.22 3.02
CA ASN A 242 7.59 -18.58 3.34
C ASN A 242 7.03 -18.56 4.76
N ASN A 243 5.76 -18.92 4.89
CA ASN A 243 5.00 -18.89 6.13
C ASN A 243 4.63 -20.32 6.51
N TYR A 244 5.11 -20.78 7.64
CA TYR A 244 4.76 -22.06 8.23
C TYR A 244 3.83 -21.79 9.40
N VAL A 245 2.62 -22.34 9.36
CA VAL A 245 1.57 -22.07 10.34
C VAL A 245 1.15 -23.38 11.00
N LEU A 246 1.10 -23.37 12.32
CA LEU A 246 0.52 -24.42 13.15
C LEU A 246 -0.61 -23.81 13.97
N GLN A 247 -1.81 -24.36 13.84
CA GLN A 247 -2.99 -23.93 14.58
C GLN A 247 -3.65 -25.14 15.23
N ASP A 248 -4.09 -24.97 16.47
CA ASP A 248 -4.88 -25.96 17.19
C ASP A 248 -6.10 -25.29 17.82
N THR A 249 -7.24 -25.95 17.81
CA THR A 249 -8.45 -25.46 18.47
C THR A 249 -9.23 -26.61 19.08
N ILE A 250 -9.47 -26.52 20.39
CA ILE A 250 -10.33 -27.43 21.13
C ILE A 250 -11.65 -26.73 21.43
N THR A 251 -12.76 -27.40 21.17
CA THR A 251 -14.11 -26.97 21.57
C THR A 251 -14.69 -27.94 22.59
N LYS A 252 -15.10 -27.42 23.74
CA LYS A 252 -15.81 -28.17 24.78
C LYS A 252 -17.16 -27.53 25.07
N VAL A 253 -18.23 -28.32 24.98
CA VAL A 253 -19.58 -27.93 25.39
C VAL A 253 -19.93 -28.63 26.70
N PHE A 254 -20.39 -27.89 27.71
CA PHE A 254 -20.81 -28.45 28.99
C PHE A 254 -21.85 -27.56 29.66
N GLY A 255 -22.96 -28.14 30.08
CA GLY A 255 -24.07 -27.39 30.66
C GLY A 255 -24.52 -26.23 29.74
N LYS A 256 -24.37 -25.00 30.24
CA LYS A 256 -24.72 -23.75 29.52
C LYS A 256 -23.52 -23.09 28.82
N HIS A 257 -22.35 -23.71 28.84
CA HIS A 257 -21.09 -23.18 28.35
C HIS A 257 -20.65 -23.87 27.06
N SER A 258 -20.01 -23.11 26.19
CA SER A 258 -19.35 -23.58 24.99
C SER A 258 -18.01 -22.88 24.92
N VAL A 259 -16.99 -23.55 25.43
CA VAL A 259 -15.63 -23.04 25.54
C VAL A 259 -14.81 -23.46 24.34
N ARG A 260 -14.07 -22.52 23.77
CA ARG A 260 -13.08 -22.73 22.70
C ARG A 260 -11.74 -22.19 23.14
N PHE A 261 -10.68 -22.95 22.99
CA PHE A 261 -9.33 -22.49 23.29
C PHE A 261 -8.33 -23.15 22.35
N GLY A 262 -7.16 -22.54 22.21
CA GLY A 262 -6.17 -23.01 21.27
C GLY A 262 -5.07 -21.99 21.02
N PHE A 263 -4.32 -22.21 19.96
CA PHE A 263 -3.19 -21.36 19.59
C PHE A 263 -3.03 -21.24 18.07
N ASP A 264 -2.25 -20.24 17.66
CA ASP A 264 -1.84 -19.97 16.28
C ASP A 264 -0.36 -19.55 16.31
N LEU A 265 0.51 -20.37 15.73
CA LEU A 265 1.94 -20.12 15.62
C LEU A 265 2.29 -19.95 14.14
N LEU A 266 2.92 -18.83 13.79
CA LEU A 266 3.39 -18.51 12.45
C LEU A 266 4.91 -18.27 12.50
N GLN A 267 5.67 -19.11 11.80
CA GLN A 267 7.05 -18.83 11.45
C GLN A 267 7.10 -18.31 10.01
N GLN A 268 7.44 -17.03 9.84
CA GLN A 268 7.70 -16.45 8.54
C GLN A 268 9.20 -16.28 8.33
N ARG A 269 9.68 -16.79 7.20
CA ARG A 269 11.05 -16.59 6.69
C ARG A 269 10.98 -15.91 5.34
N SER A 270 11.53 -14.71 5.26
CA SER A 270 11.49 -13.92 4.04
C SER A 270 12.89 -13.58 3.55
N ARG A 271 13.04 -13.49 2.23
CA ARG A 271 14.11 -12.78 1.54
C ARG A 271 13.52 -11.58 0.83
N GLN A 272 14.10 -10.41 1.01
CA GLN A 272 13.60 -9.16 0.43
C GLN A 272 14.69 -8.44 -0.32
N PHE A 273 14.29 -7.76 -1.39
CA PHE A 273 15.11 -6.84 -2.16
C PHE A 273 14.47 -5.46 -2.03
N ALA A 274 15.01 -4.64 -1.12
CA ALA A 274 14.53 -3.29 -0.90
C ALA A 274 15.05 -2.36 -2.00
N PRO A 275 14.23 -1.42 -2.49
CA PRO A 275 14.63 -0.50 -3.56
C PRO A 275 15.74 0.46 -3.11
N ILE A 276 16.91 0.41 -3.74
CA ILE A 276 17.97 1.43 -3.60
C ILE A 276 18.44 1.94 -4.97
N PRO A 277 18.88 3.20 -5.09
CA PRO A 277 19.58 3.74 -6.27
C PRO A 277 20.94 3.09 -6.59
N ALA A 278 21.00 1.77 -6.76
CA ALA A 278 22.24 1.02 -6.99
C ALA A 278 22.87 1.28 -8.37
N ARG A 279 22.09 1.72 -9.36
CA ARG A 279 22.58 2.18 -10.68
C ARG A 279 23.01 3.66 -10.67
N GLY A 280 22.59 4.41 -9.65
CA GLY A 280 22.83 5.83 -9.53
C GLY A 280 21.78 6.71 -10.20
N ARG A 281 21.85 8.00 -9.88
CA ARG A 281 21.00 9.07 -10.41
C ARG A 281 21.86 10.22 -10.91
N LEU A 282 21.44 10.82 -12.02
CA LEU A 282 22.02 12.04 -12.59
C LEU A 282 20.93 13.11 -12.67
N ASN A 283 21.16 14.26 -12.03
CA ASN A 283 20.21 15.36 -12.01
C ASN A 283 20.83 16.58 -12.68
N PHE A 284 20.19 17.04 -13.76
CA PHE A 284 20.59 18.18 -14.55
C PHE A 284 19.58 19.31 -14.40
N ASN A 285 20.08 20.52 -14.10
CA ASN A 285 19.28 21.73 -13.91
C ASN A 285 19.68 22.82 -14.90
N ALA A 286 18.86 23.88 -15.00
CA ALA A 286 19.18 25.04 -15.82
C ALA A 286 20.32 25.88 -15.20
N SER A 287 20.96 26.71 -16.03
CA SER A 287 21.94 27.74 -15.59
C SER A 287 21.90 28.95 -16.53
N ALA A 288 22.60 30.02 -16.16
CA ALA A 288 22.69 31.23 -16.97
C ALA A 288 24.12 31.77 -17.01
N VAL A 289 24.56 32.26 -18.17
CA VAL A 289 25.87 32.89 -18.39
C VAL A 289 25.66 34.25 -19.02
N GLY A 290 25.87 35.32 -18.25
CA GLY A 290 25.47 36.67 -18.66
C GLY A 290 23.97 36.71 -18.97
N ASN A 291 23.59 37.20 -20.15
CA ASN A 291 22.20 37.26 -20.60
C ASN A 291 21.74 35.98 -21.34
N GLN A 292 22.56 34.92 -21.37
CA GLN A 292 22.21 33.66 -22.03
C GLN A 292 21.69 32.63 -21.03
N THR A 293 20.58 31.98 -21.39
CA THR A 293 19.99 30.89 -20.61
C THR A 293 20.37 29.54 -21.21
N PHE A 294 20.86 28.64 -20.36
CA PHE A 294 21.07 27.23 -20.68
C PHE A 294 20.00 26.42 -19.96
N SER A 295 19.12 25.76 -20.71
CA SER A 295 18.15 24.84 -20.12
C SER A 295 18.86 23.65 -19.45
N ALA A 296 18.12 22.91 -18.60
CA ALA A 296 18.61 21.65 -18.06
C ALA A 296 19.00 20.65 -19.16
N PHE A 297 18.28 20.66 -20.28
CA PHE A 297 18.61 19.82 -21.43
C PHE A 297 19.90 20.27 -22.12
N ALA A 298 20.15 21.57 -22.26
CA ALA A 298 21.41 22.09 -22.78
C ALA A 298 22.60 21.65 -21.92
N ASN A 299 22.42 21.75 -20.60
CA ASN A 299 23.41 21.30 -19.62
C ASN A 299 23.59 19.78 -19.65
N PHE A 300 22.52 18.99 -19.82
CA PHE A 300 22.61 17.56 -20.06
C PHE A 300 23.41 17.22 -21.33
N VAL A 301 23.08 17.83 -22.48
CA VAL A 301 23.76 17.53 -23.75
C VAL A 301 25.25 17.92 -23.71
N ASP A 302 25.59 19.03 -23.06
CA ASP A 302 26.98 19.48 -22.92
C ASP A 302 27.70 18.90 -21.68
N ASP A 303 27.01 18.06 -20.90
CA ASP A 303 27.45 17.45 -19.63
C ASP A 303 27.90 18.43 -18.53
N PHE A 304 27.15 19.51 -18.35
CA PHE A 304 27.24 20.42 -17.20
C PHE A 304 26.13 20.16 -16.20
N GLY A 305 26.36 20.33 -14.91
CA GLY A 305 25.31 20.10 -13.90
C GLY A 305 24.22 21.17 -13.85
N GLY A 306 24.51 22.40 -14.27
CA GLY A 306 23.63 23.55 -14.01
C GLY A 306 23.58 23.92 -12.53
N ALA A 307 22.67 24.81 -12.14
CA ALA A 307 22.54 25.24 -10.75
C ALA A 307 21.92 24.13 -9.89
N GLY A 308 22.68 23.58 -8.95
CA GLY A 308 22.23 22.54 -8.02
C GLY A 308 22.15 21.13 -8.60
N GLY A 309 22.55 20.91 -9.86
CA GLY A 309 22.62 19.55 -10.44
C GLY A 309 23.61 18.68 -9.68
N LEU A 310 23.38 17.37 -9.63
CA LEU A 310 24.18 16.46 -8.80
C LEU A 310 24.09 15.03 -9.32
N THR A 311 25.01 14.19 -8.85
CA THR A 311 24.95 12.74 -9.04
C THR A 311 24.94 12.04 -7.69
N ASP A 312 24.23 10.92 -7.60
CA ASP A 312 24.24 10.10 -6.39
C ASP A 312 24.10 8.61 -6.71
N ARG A 313 24.60 7.78 -5.80
CA ARG A 313 24.49 6.32 -5.86
C ARG A 313 24.45 5.74 -4.45
N THR A 314 23.59 4.75 -4.24
CA THR A 314 23.50 4.05 -2.95
C THR A 314 24.26 2.74 -2.98
N PHE A 315 25.12 2.55 -1.98
CA PHE A 315 25.95 1.37 -1.76
C PHE A 315 25.44 0.57 -0.54
N GLY A 316 25.73 -0.72 -0.54
CA GLY A 316 25.28 -1.67 0.49
C GLY A 316 24.36 -2.75 -0.07
N SER A 317 23.96 -3.70 0.78
CA SER A 317 23.07 -4.78 0.36
C SER A 317 21.62 -4.28 0.32
N ALA A 318 21.01 -4.30 -0.87
CA ALA A 318 19.56 -4.18 -1.03
C ALA A 318 18.82 -5.41 -0.46
N VAL A 319 19.53 -6.52 -0.25
CA VAL A 319 18.95 -7.79 0.19
C VAL A 319 19.06 -7.96 1.69
N PHE A 320 17.94 -8.31 2.34
CA PHE A 320 17.88 -8.67 3.75
C PHE A 320 16.85 -9.79 4.00
N TYR A 321 16.89 -10.39 5.19
CA TYR A 321 16.16 -11.62 5.50
C TYR A 321 15.30 -11.48 6.76
N PRO A 322 14.13 -10.82 6.69
CA PRO A 322 13.29 -10.68 7.86
C PRO A 322 12.70 -12.02 8.28
N GLU A 323 12.92 -12.33 9.56
CA GLU A 323 12.36 -13.48 10.25
C GLU A 323 11.37 -13.00 11.31
N LEU A 324 10.18 -13.62 11.31
CA LEU A 324 9.08 -13.26 12.20
C LEU A 324 8.51 -14.54 12.77
N PHE A 325 8.50 -14.64 14.10
CA PHE A 325 7.78 -15.70 14.81
C PHE A 325 6.63 -15.07 15.57
N ARG A 326 5.42 -15.23 15.03
CA ARG A 326 4.19 -14.78 15.66
C ARG A 326 3.57 -15.91 16.44
N GLN A 327 3.14 -15.60 17.66
CA GLN A 327 2.45 -16.50 18.55
C GLN A 327 1.12 -15.88 18.94
N ALA A 328 0.07 -16.69 19.00
CA ALA A 328 -1.17 -16.27 19.61
C ALA A 328 -1.82 -17.43 20.34
N TYR A 329 -2.42 -17.11 21.48
CA TYR A 329 -3.10 -18.07 22.34
C TYR A 329 -4.45 -17.48 22.71
N PHE A 330 -5.49 -18.29 22.73
CA PHE A 330 -6.84 -17.77 22.99
C PHE A 330 -7.69 -18.72 23.82
N VAL A 331 -8.65 -18.13 24.51
CA VAL A 331 -9.78 -18.80 25.15
C VAL A 331 -11.02 -17.95 24.95
N GLN A 332 -12.15 -18.59 24.67
CA GLN A 332 -13.45 -17.98 24.52
C GLN A 332 -14.51 -18.86 25.16
N ASP A 333 -15.41 -18.29 25.95
CA ASP A 333 -16.60 -18.96 26.46
C ASP A 333 -17.86 -18.27 25.92
N ARG A 334 -18.76 -19.07 25.34
CA ARG A 334 -20.13 -18.66 25.07
C ARG A 334 -21.05 -19.27 26.13
N TRP A 335 -21.48 -18.43 27.05
CA TRP A 335 -22.33 -18.78 28.17
C TRP A 335 -23.79 -18.38 27.92
N ARG A 336 -24.68 -19.36 27.84
CA ARG A 336 -26.14 -19.14 27.84
C ARG A 336 -26.66 -19.00 29.28
N ALA A 337 -26.37 -17.87 29.92
CA ALA A 337 -26.72 -17.60 31.32
C ALA A 337 -28.20 -17.91 31.61
N THR A 338 -29.10 -17.43 30.74
CA THR A 338 -30.54 -17.71 30.78
C THR A 338 -31.06 -18.06 29.38
N GLN A 339 -32.36 -18.36 29.26
CA GLN A 339 -33.00 -18.57 27.94
C GLN A 339 -33.06 -17.29 27.07
N SER A 340 -32.82 -16.13 27.68
CA SER A 340 -32.87 -14.82 27.04
C SER A 340 -31.52 -14.09 27.04
N LEU A 341 -30.54 -14.54 27.84
CA LEU A 341 -29.24 -13.88 27.97
C LEU A 341 -28.11 -14.83 27.57
N THR A 342 -27.33 -14.41 26.57
CA THR A 342 -26.06 -15.03 26.20
C THR A 342 -24.93 -14.03 26.45
N ILE A 343 -23.90 -14.48 27.16
CA ILE A 343 -22.66 -13.73 27.38
C ILE A 343 -21.56 -14.46 26.61
N SER A 344 -20.72 -13.71 25.90
CA SER A 344 -19.53 -14.20 25.22
C SER A 344 -18.32 -13.53 25.86
N LEU A 345 -17.41 -14.31 26.43
CA LEU A 345 -16.17 -13.84 27.03
C LEU A 345 -15.03 -14.38 26.20
N GLY A 346 -14.00 -13.57 25.95
CA GLY A 346 -12.83 -13.98 25.19
C GLY A 346 -11.58 -13.29 25.70
N LEU A 347 -10.46 -13.99 25.63
CA LEU A 347 -9.14 -13.43 25.86
C LEU A 347 -8.19 -14.02 24.83
N ARG A 348 -7.40 -13.16 24.19
CA ARG A 348 -6.31 -13.56 23.30
C ARG A 348 -5.03 -12.89 23.76
N TYR A 349 -3.93 -13.63 23.81
CA TYR A 349 -2.59 -13.09 23.94
C TYR A 349 -1.89 -13.22 22.60
N GLU A 350 -1.20 -12.16 22.16
CA GLU A 350 -0.44 -12.17 20.91
C GLU A 350 1.00 -11.71 21.15
N ASP A 351 1.94 -12.27 20.40
CA ASP A 351 3.31 -11.81 20.35
C ASP A 351 3.72 -11.86 18.89
N PHE A 352 3.96 -10.70 18.30
CA PHE A 352 4.24 -10.59 16.88
C PHE A 352 5.71 -10.83 16.55
N GLY A 353 6.60 -10.92 17.55
CA GLY A 353 8.04 -10.90 17.32
C GLY A 353 8.53 -9.54 16.80
N THR A 354 9.78 -9.48 16.35
CA THR A 354 10.44 -8.21 15.99
C THR A 354 11.24 -8.35 14.70
N ALA A 355 10.54 -8.41 13.56
CA ALA A 355 11.19 -8.59 12.25
C ALA A 355 12.23 -7.52 11.91
N ALA A 356 12.10 -6.30 12.45
CA ALA A 356 13.09 -5.24 12.28
C ALA A 356 14.48 -5.64 12.80
N ASN A 357 14.58 -6.53 13.79
CA ASN A 357 15.87 -6.99 14.34
C ASN A 357 16.63 -7.96 13.41
N SER A 358 16.07 -8.29 12.25
CA SER A 358 16.83 -8.93 11.16
C SER A 358 17.81 -7.96 10.47
N LEU A 359 17.61 -6.65 10.65
CA LEU A 359 18.51 -5.62 10.15
C LEU A 359 19.72 -5.49 11.07
N LEU A 360 20.87 -5.14 10.50
CA LEU A 360 22.08 -4.87 11.31
C LEU A 360 21.86 -3.69 12.27
N LYS A 361 21.08 -2.70 11.84
CA LYS A 361 20.78 -1.46 12.56
C LYS A 361 19.30 -1.15 12.39
N SER A 362 18.48 -1.59 13.32
CA SER A 362 17.03 -1.47 13.21
C SER A 362 16.49 -0.25 13.95
N SER A 363 17.10 0.09 15.09
CA SER A 363 16.58 1.13 15.97
C SER A 363 17.41 2.41 15.97
N TRP A 364 16.70 3.52 16.02
CA TRP A 364 17.21 4.85 16.31
C TRP A 364 17.49 4.98 17.81
N SER A 365 18.64 5.57 18.13
CA SER A 365 19.17 5.64 19.49
C SER A 365 19.20 7.05 20.09
N GLY A 366 18.46 8.00 19.48
CA GLY A 366 18.28 9.34 20.03
C GLY A 366 18.90 10.46 19.19
N LEU A 367 18.56 11.71 19.55
CA LEU A 367 18.94 12.92 18.82
C LEU A 367 20.32 13.46 19.22
N PHE A 368 20.98 12.98 20.28
CA PHE A 368 22.31 13.45 20.73
C PHE A 368 23.26 12.30 21.01
N ASN A 369 23.28 11.31 20.12
CA ASN A 369 24.05 10.10 20.26
C ASN A 369 25.39 10.13 19.48
N VAL A 370 25.74 11.28 18.91
CA VAL A 370 26.96 11.49 18.11
C VAL A 370 27.96 12.34 18.89
N ASP A 371 29.24 11.98 18.80
CA ASP A 371 30.35 12.78 19.30
C ASP A 371 30.42 14.15 18.56
N PRO A 372 30.33 15.28 19.28
CA PRO A 372 30.27 16.60 18.63
C PRO A 372 31.57 17.02 17.95
N ILE A 373 32.70 16.38 18.26
CA ILE A 373 34.03 16.74 17.72
C ILE A 373 34.41 15.81 16.57
N THR A 374 34.34 14.49 16.80
CA THR A 374 34.72 13.48 15.81
C THR A 374 33.60 13.16 14.83
N PHE A 375 32.35 13.49 15.18
CA PHE A 375 31.15 13.14 14.41
C PHE A 375 30.95 11.61 14.32
N ASP A 376 31.57 10.85 15.22
CA ASP A 376 31.31 9.42 15.35
C ASP A 376 30.01 9.16 16.11
N GLY A 377 29.25 8.16 15.71
CA GLY A 377 27.96 7.85 16.30
C GLY A 377 27.62 6.36 16.29
N PRO A 378 26.44 5.98 16.78
CA PRO A 378 26.01 4.59 16.96
C PRO A 378 25.79 3.83 15.65
N TYR A 379 26.03 4.48 14.51
CA TYR A 379 26.08 3.86 13.19
C TYR A 379 26.91 2.57 13.14
N ARG A 380 27.93 2.45 14.02
CA ARG A 380 28.84 1.31 14.06
C ARG A 380 28.36 0.15 14.96
N GLN A 381 27.43 0.38 15.90
CA GLN A 381 27.01 -0.62 16.89
C GLN A 381 25.63 -1.22 16.60
N PRO A 382 25.44 -2.56 16.61
CA PRO A 382 24.13 -3.17 16.41
C PRO A 382 23.07 -2.54 17.31
N SER A 383 21.90 -2.27 16.75
CA SER A 383 20.77 -1.71 17.48
C SER A 383 19.53 -2.56 17.24
N GLY A 384 18.69 -2.68 18.27
CA GLY A 384 17.52 -3.54 18.27
C GLY A 384 16.29 -2.81 18.81
N VAL A 385 15.13 -3.28 18.39
CA VAL A 385 13.83 -2.94 18.95
C VAL A 385 13.50 -3.96 20.05
N LYS A 386 12.98 -3.48 21.18
CA LYS A 386 12.50 -4.32 22.28
C LYS A 386 11.29 -5.13 21.82
N ARG A 387 11.24 -6.40 22.21
CA ARG A 387 10.08 -7.25 21.92
C ARG A 387 8.89 -6.79 22.75
N ASP A 388 7.76 -6.62 22.09
CA ASP A 388 6.50 -6.23 22.72
C ASP A 388 5.72 -7.47 23.18
N LEU A 389 5.56 -7.62 24.50
CA LEU A 389 5.06 -8.85 25.15
C LEU A 389 3.81 -8.60 26.02
N ASN A 390 3.19 -7.42 25.94
CA ASN A 390 2.03 -7.09 26.78
C ASN A 390 0.70 -7.04 26.00
N ASN A 391 0.64 -7.74 24.86
CA ASN A 391 -0.49 -7.68 23.93
C ASN A 391 -1.63 -8.65 24.31
N PHE A 392 -2.32 -8.36 25.41
CA PHE A 392 -3.55 -9.04 25.81
C PHE A 392 -4.76 -8.35 25.20
N ALA A 393 -5.65 -9.10 24.56
CA ALA A 393 -6.82 -8.66 23.82
C ALA A 393 -8.11 -9.28 24.41
N PRO A 394 -8.71 -8.66 25.44
CA PRO A 394 -9.98 -9.11 26.00
C PRO A 394 -11.14 -8.76 25.08
N MET A 395 -12.18 -9.60 25.13
CA MET A 395 -13.43 -9.43 24.41
C MET A 395 -14.60 -9.80 25.32
N ILE A 396 -15.65 -9.00 25.28
CA ILE A 396 -16.92 -9.26 25.97
C ILE A 396 -18.08 -8.91 25.04
N GLY A 397 -19.08 -9.80 24.98
CA GLY A 397 -20.30 -9.61 24.20
C GLY A 397 -21.51 -10.06 25.00
N ILE A 398 -22.61 -9.34 24.86
CA ILE A 398 -23.88 -9.60 25.50
C ILE A 398 -24.95 -9.61 24.41
N ALA A 399 -25.78 -10.66 24.41
CA ALA A 399 -26.98 -10.72 23.61
C ALA A 399 -28.17 -11.00 24.54
N TYR A 400 -29.12 -10.08 24.57
CA TYR A 400 -30.30 -10.14 25.43
C TYR A 400 -31.58 -10.08 24.59
N ALA A 401 -32.34 -11.16 24.60
CA ALA A 401 -33.60 -11.35 23.87
C ALA A 401 -34.76 -11.56 24.87
N PRO A 402 -35.18 -10.50 25.59
CA PRO A 402 -36.33 -10.58 26.49
C PRO A 402 -37.61 -10.95 25.73
N SER A 403 -38.57 -11.52 26.44
CA SER A 403 -39.94 -11.71 25.95
C SER A 403 -40.90 -11.19 27.01
N SER A 404 -41.97 -10.53 26.57
CA SER A 404 -43.05 -10.05 27.42
C SER A 404 -44.37 -10.28 26.68
N GLU A 405 -45.38 -10.80 27.38
CA GLU A 405 -46.67 -11.17 26.77
C GLU A 405 -47.73 -10.06 26.88
N SER A 406 -47.55 -9.12 27.81
CA SER A 406 -48.52 -8.05 28.08
C SER A 406 -47.84 -6.74 28.53
N GLY A 407 -48.57 -5.63 28.41
CA GLY A 407 -48.09 -4.30 28.77
C GLY A 407 -47.18 -3.64 27.71
N PRO A 408 -46.64 -2.44 28.00
CA PRO A 408 -45.85 -1.66 27.04
C PRO A 408 -44.55 -2.36 26.61
N LEU A 409 -44.02 -3.25 27.44
CA LEU A 409 -42.82 -4.04 27.13
C LEU A 409 -43.09 -5.15 26.09
N ALA A 410 -44.34 -5.59 25.91
CA ALA A 410 -44.69 -6.53 24.85
C ALA A 410 -44.55 -5.92 23.45
N TRP A 411 -44.76 -4.61 23.31
CA TRP A 411 -44.53 -3.89 22.05
C TRP A 411 -43.04 -3.86 21.68
N ILE A 412 -42.16 -3.70 22.67
CA ILE A 412 -40.70 -3.62 22.48
C ILE A 412 -40.06 -5.02 22.38
N PHE A 413 -40.50 -5.99 23.20
CA PHE A 413 -39.83 -7.27 23.41
C PHE A 413 -40.65 -8.51 23.03
N GLY A 414 -41.96 -8.37 22.81
CA GLY A 414 -42.89 -9.50 22.75
C GLY A 414 -42.46 -10.63 21.83
N GLN A 415 -42.84 -11.86 22.19
CA GLN A 415 -42.55 -13.11 21.47
C GLN A 415 -41.09 -13.26 21.00
N LYS A 416 -40.11 -12.70 21.73
CA LYS A 416 -38.67 -12.71 21.37
C LYS A 416 -38.34 -12.08 20.00
N LYS A 417 -39.19 -11.17 19.52
CA LYS A 417 -38.99 -10.47 18.24
C LYS A 417 -37.93 -9.37 18.30
N GLY A 418 -37.42 -9.03 19.49
CA GLY A 418 -36.38 -8.03 19.73
C GLY A 418 -35.14 -8.63 20.40
N VAL A 419 -33.95 -8.19 19.97
CA VAL A 419 -32.68 -8.60 20.57
C VAL A 419 -31.77 -7.38 20.73
N PHE A 420 -31.32 -7.13 21.95
CA PHE A 420 -30.23 -6.19 22.22
C PHE A 420 -28.89 -6.89 22.11
N ARG A 421 -27.92 -6.21 21.51
CA ARG A 421 -26.54 -6.66 21.44
C ARG A 421 -25.63 -5.54 21.89
N ALA A 422 -24.70 -5.86 22.78
CA ALA A 422 -23.64 -4.95 23.17
C ALA A 422 -22.34 -5.72 23.27
N GLY A 423 -21.21 -5.05 23.04
CA GLY A 423 -19.93 -5.70 23.19
C GLY A 423 -18.76 -4.74 23.11
N TYR A 424 -17.64 -5.19 23.62
CA TYR A 424 -16.34 -4.54 23.57
C TYR A 424 -15.30 -5.59 23.16
N GLY A 425 -14.31 -5.17 22.39
CA GLY A 425 -13.15 -6.00 22.10
C GLY A 425 -11.93 -5.18 21.76
N MET A 426 -10.77 -5.74 22.04
CA MET A 426 -9.48 -5.18 21.64
C MET A 426 -8.78 -6.11 20.66
N GLY A 427 -7.90 -5.56 19.83
CA GLY A 427 -7.04 -6.32 18.93
C GLY A 427 -5.76 -5.55 18.59
N TYR A 428 -4.74 -6.27 18.17
CA TYR A 428 -3.43 -5.71 17.83
C TYR A 428 -3.14 -5.89 16.33
N ASP A 429 -2.33 -5.00 15.78
CA ASP A 429 -1.85 -5.09 14.40
C ASP A 429 -0.36 -5.47 14.36
N SER A 430 0.02 -6.08 13.24
CA SER A 430 1.40 -6.50 12.96
C SER A 430 2.25 -5.35 12.40
N PHE A 431 3.58 -5.46 12.50
CA PHE A 431 4.49 -4.52 11.85
C PHE A 431 4.43 -4.66 10.32
N PHE A 432 4.29 -3.54 9.60
CA PHE A 432 4.38 -3.57 8.16
C PHE A 432 5.78 -3.91 7.68
N ASN A 433 5.85 -4.69 6.62
CA ASN A 433 7.11 -5.05 6.00
C ASN A 433 7.91 -3.85 5.44
N ASN A 434 7.18 -2.83 4.96
CA ASN A 434 7.79 -1.61 4.42
C ASN A 434 8.59 -0.83 5.48
N ILE A 435 8.22 -0.92 6.77
CA ILE A 435 8.97 -0.29 7.86
C ILE A 435 10.42 -0.80 7.88
N ALA A 436 10.60 -2.12 7.89
CA ALA A 436 11.91 -2.74 7.85
C ALA A 436 12.63 -2.50 6.52
N SER A 437 11.92 -2.54 5.39
CA SER A 437 12.51 -2.27 4.07
C SER A 437 13.08 -0.85 3.98
N ASN A 438 12.35 0.15 4.46
CA ASN A 438 12.80 1.54 4.45
C ASN A 438 13.93 1.80 5.45
N ALA A 439 13.96 1.08 6.56
CA ALA A 439 15.12 1.08 7.46
C ALA A 439 16.36 0.43 6.82
N GLN A 440 16.19 -0.65 6.04
CA GLN A 440 17.27 -1.28 5.28
C GLN A 440 17.85 -0.33 4.22
N THR A 441 17.03 0.50 3.56
CA THR A 441 17.47 1.44 2.53
C THR A 441 18.02 2.76 3.07
N SER A 442 18.22 2.85 4.39
CA SER A 442 18.67 4.05 5.09
C SER A 442 20.06 3.85 5.70
N VAL A 443 20.77 4.95 5.92
CA VAL A 443 22.00 4.94 6.72
C VAL A 443 21.69 4.46 8.14
N PRO A 444 22.49 3.56 8.72
CA PRO A 444 23.75 3.01 8.19
C PRO A 444 23.65 1.66 7.44
N ASN A 445 22.45 1.11 7.23
CA ASN A 445 22.29 -0.17 6.55
C ASN A 445 22.70 -0.10 5.06
N THR A 446 22.47 1.05 4.43
CA THR A 446 22.99 1.40 3.10
C THR A 446 23.46 2.85 3.09
N ILE A 447 24.45 3.19 2.27
CA ILE A 447 25.07 4.52 2.23
C ILE A 447 24.84 5.18 0.88
N ALA A 448 24.10 6.28 0.87
CA ALA A 448 23.97 7.14 -0.29
C ALA A 448 25.21 8.05 -0.41
N THR A 449 26.02 7.84 -1.44
CA THR A 449 27.11 8.75 -1.80
C THR A 449 26.58 9.71 -2.85
N ALA A 450 26.65 11.01 -2.58
CA ALA A 450 26.27 12.06 -3.52
C ALA A 450 27.44 13.03 -3.71
N THR A 451 27.57 13.59 -4.90
CA THR A 451 28.47 14.71 -5.14
C THR A 451 27.90 15.98 -4.50
N PRO A 452 28.74 16.96 -4.13
CA PRO A 452 28.25 18.29 -3.81
C PRO A 452 27.34 18.82 -4.94
N PRO A 453 26.25 19.53 -4.62
CA PRO A 453 25.44 20.18 -5.64
C PRO A 453 26.31 21.10 -6.50
N SER A 454 26.08 21.06 -7.81
CA SER A 454 26.79 21.85 -8.81
C SER A 454 26.59 23.34 -8.53
N VAL A 455 27.69 24.07 -8.39
CA VAL A 455 27.68 25.50 -8.07
C VAL A 455 27.95 26.31 -9.33
N VAL A 456 27.05 27.24 -9.65
CA VAL A 456 27.28 28.24 -10.70
C VAL A 456 28.06 29.41 -10.11
N SER A 457 29.20 29.73 -10.73
CA SER A 457 30.07 30.83 -10.29
C SER A 457 30.74 31.50 -11.50
N THR A 458 31.50 32.55 -11.28
CA THR A 458 32.30 33.19 -12.35
C THR A 458 33.28 32.22 -13.01
N ALA A 459 33.87 31.29 -12.24
CA ALA A 459 34.79 30.27 -12.75
C ALA A 459 34.08 29.08 -13.42
N LEU A 460 32.87 28.76 -12.94
CA LEU A 460 32.03 27.67 -13.45
C LEU A 460 30.65 28.23 -13.85
N PRO A 461 30.58 29.01 -14.94
CA PRO A 461 29.38 29.78 -15.26
C PRO A 461 28.18 28.90 -15.64
N ARG A 462 28.40 27.64 -16.00
CA ARG A 462 27.35 26.65 -16.27
C ARG A 462 27.20 25.58 -15.19
N GLY A 463 27.97 25.67 -14.10
CA GLY A 463 28.05 24.63 -13.07
C GLY A 463 29.19 23.63 -13.32
N THR A 464 29.17 22.52 -12.57
CA THR A 464 30.16 21.45 -12.63
C THR A 464 30.22 20.83 -14.03
N PRO A 465 31.38 20.87 -14.72
CA PRO A 465 31.57 20.20 -16.00
C PRO A 465 31.76 18.70 -15.82
N ASN A 466 31.48 17.93 -16.89
CA ASN A 466 31.54 16.47 -16.92
C ASN A 466 30.74 15.82 -15.79
N LEU A 467 29.53 16.33 -15.50
CA LEU A 467 28.75 15.88 -14.33
C LEU A 467 28.54 14.36 -14.35
N SER A 468 28.25 13.78 -15.51
CA SER A 468 28.02 12.34 -15.66
C SER A 468 29.21 11.50 -15.15
N SER A 469 30.44 11.98 -15.34
CA SER A 469 31.67 11.31 -14.90
C SER A 469 31.89 11.35 -13.39
N THR A 470 31.14 12.18 -12.68
CA THR A 470 31.22 12.31 -11.21
C THR A 470 30.37 11.30 -10.46
N LEU A 471 29.60 10.47 -11.18
CA LEU A 471 28.75 9.44 -10.57
C LEU A 471 29.59 8.54 -9.64
N PRO A 472 29.25 8.45 -8.35
CA PRO A 472 30.07 7.72 -7.39
C PRO A 472 30.26 6.25 -7.76
N THR A 473 31.51 5.78 -7.71
CA THR A 473 31.90 4.38 -7.98
C THR A 473 32.21 3.60 -6.70
N GLN A 474 32.40 4.29 -5.57
CA GLN A 474 32.71 3.70 -4.27
C GLN A 474 31.85 4.31 -3.16
N SER A 475 31.61 3.52 -2.12
CA SER A 475 30.95 3.99 -0.90
C SER A 475 31.87 4.95 -0.14
N ARG A 476 31.26 5.85 0.62
CA ARG A 476 31.92 6.60 1.70
C ARG A 476 31.55 6.03 3.07
N GLU A 477 32.22 6.51 4.11
CA GLU A 477 31.79 6.27 5.49
C GLU A 477 30.46 6.98 5.83
N PRO A 478 29.63 6.40 6.72
CA PRO A 478 28.47 7.07 7.30
C PRO A 478 28.88 8.36 8.02
N ARG A 479 28.03 9.38 7.97
CA ARG A 479 28.25 10.67 8.63
C ARG A 479 27.00 11.07 9.41
N PRO A 480 27.11 11.87 10.48
CA PRO A 480 25.95 12.34 11.24
C PRO A 480 24.95 13.15 10.41
N ALA A 481 25.44 13.87 9.40
CA ALA A 481 24.62 14.62 8.46
C ALA A 481 23.75 13.72 7.55
N ASP A 482 23.99 12.41 7.53
CA ASP A 482 23.19 11.49 6.73
C ASP A 482 21.76 11.40 7.26
N ALA A 483 20.80 11.40 6.33
CA ALA A 483 19.41 11.18 6.66
C ALA A 483 19.21 9.74 7.17
N GLN A 484 18.41 9.59 8.22
CA GLN A 484 18.02 8.30 8.75
C GLN A 484 16.50 8.14 8.67
N THR A 485 16.09 6.96 8.22
CA THR A 485 14.73 6.46 8.34
C THR A 485 14.78 5.15 9.11
N LEU A 486 14.40 5.15 10.39
CA LEU A 486 14.50 4.00 11.30
C LEU A 486 13.24 3.90 12.17
N VAL A 487 13.24 3.00 13.16
CA VAL A 487 12.19 2.87 14.18
C VAL A 487 12.77 3.18 15.57
N PRO A 488 11.98 3.60 16.57
CA PRO A 488 12.48 3.74 17.92
C PRO A 488 12.76 2.35 18.55
N GLY A 489 13.68 2.31 19.52
CA GLY A 489 14.05 1.07 20.20
C GLY A 489 12.92 0.45 21.04
N ASP A 490 11.84 1.17 21.28
CA ASP A 490 10.65 0.77 22.03
C ASP A 490 9.38 0.81 21.16
N LEU A 491 9.51 0.63 19.85
CA LEU A 491 8.36 0.46 18.95
C LEU A 491 7.50 -0.73 19.41
N VAL A 492 6.20 -0.51 19.50
CA VAL A 492 5.21 -1.50 19.95
C VAL A 492 4.16 -1.78 18.87
N ASN A 493 3.38 -2.83 19.07
CA ASN A 493 2.26 -3.15 18.18
C ASN A 493 1.14 -2.11 18.33
N PRO A 494 0.63 -1.54 17.22
CA PRO A 494 -0.60 -0.77 17.25
C PRO A 494 -1.75 -1.62 17.78
N TYR A 495 -2.72 -0.99 18.43
CA TYR A 495 -3.92 -1.68 18.87
C TYR A 495 -5.16 -0.83 18.66
N TYR A 496 -6.29 -1.51 18.51
CA TYR A 496 -7.59 -0.89 18.43
C TYR A 496 -8.52 -1.46 19.48
N GLN A 497 -9.39 -0.59 19.98
CA GLN A 497 -10.53 -0.95 20.81
C GLN A 497 -11.78 -0.70 20.00
N ARG A 498 -12.72 -1.64 20.01
CA ARG A 498 -14.02 -1.49 19.37
C ARG A 498 -15.13 -1.77 20.37
N TRP A 499 -16.21 -1.02 20.27
CA TRP A 499 -17.42 -1.27 21.03
C TRP A 499 -18.63 -0.99 20.17
N SER A 500 -19.70 -1.72 20.43
CA SER A 500 -20.97 -1.51 19.75
C SER A 500 -22.12 -1.81 20.68
N ALA A 501 -23.22 -1.09 20.51
CA ALA A 501 -24.48 -1.36 21.18
C ALA A 501 -25.62 -1.12 20.21
N GLY A 502 -26.57 -2.04 20.15
CA GLY A 502 -27.67 -1.95 19.19
C GLY A 502 -28.85 -2.84 19.52
N ILE A 503 -29.92 -2.63 18.77
CA ILE A 503 -31.17 -3.37 18.84
C ILE A 503 -31.55 -3.84 17.44
N GLN A 504 -31.93 -5.11 17.35
CA GLN A 504 -32.58 -5.67 16.18
C GLN A 504 -34.02 -6.04 16.53
N ARG A 505 -34.96 -5.65 15.68
CA ARG A 505 -36.40 -5.85 15.91
C ARG A 505 -37.12 -6.22 14.62
N GLU A 506 -37.87 -7.31 14.69
CA GLU A 506 -38.92 -7.60 13.71
C GLU A 506 -40.11 -6.67 13.96
N LEU A 507 -40.52 -5.97 12.91
CA LEU A 507 -41.64 -5.03 12.85
C LEU A 507 -42.72 -5.58 11.90
N PRO A 508 -43.97 -5.11 12.01
CA PRO A 508 -45.04 -5.49 11.08
C PRO A 508 -44.68 -5.23 9.61
N GLY A 509 -45.26 -6.03 8.70
CA GLY A 509 -45.04 -5.87 7.27
C GLY A 509 -43.77 -6.53 6.73
N GLU A 510 -43.33 -7.62 7.38
CA GLU A 510 -42.10 -8.37 7.03
C GLU A 510 -40.83 -7.53 7.10
N LEU A 511 -40.80 -6.59 8.04
CA LEU A 511 -39.78 -5.55 8.14
C LEU A 511 -38.86 -5.85 9.33
N LEU A 512 -37.56 -5.83 9.10
CA LEU A 512 -36.52 -6.02 10.11
C LEU A 512 -35.74 -4.72 10.23
N LEU A 513 -35.77 -4.12 11.42
CA LEU A 513 -35.00 -2.95 11.77
C LEU A 513 -33.79 -3.37 12.62
N ASP A 514 -32.60 -2.92 12.24
CA ASP A 514 -31.38 -3.01 13.03
C ASP A 514 -30.80 -1.61 13.20
N VAL A 515 -30.60 -1.19 14.44
CA VAL A 515 -30.05 0.11 14.79
C VAL A 515 -28.89 -0.11 15.75
N SER A 516 -27.71 0.38 15.39
CA SER A 516 -26.48 0.14 16.14
C SER A 516 -25.63 1.40 16.22
N TYR A 517 -25.15 1.70 17.42
CA TYR A 517 -23.99 2.57 17.61
C TYR A 517 -22.72 1.73 17.57
N VAL A 518 -21.71 2.21 16.85
CA VAL A 518 -20.40 1.57 16.72
C VAL A 518 -19.31 2.60 16.94
N GLY A 519 -18.42 2.34 17.90
CA GLY A 519 -17.23 3.13 18.14
C GLY A 519 -15.96 2.29 17.98
N SER A 520 -14.89 2.93 17.51
CA SER A 520 -13.56 2.35 17.56
C SER A 520 -12.49 3.40 17.82
N LYS A 521 -11.48 3.03 18.60
CA LYS A 521 -10.30 3.85 18.88
C LYS A 521 -9.04 3.10 18.47
N GLY A 522 -8.25 3.65 17.57
CA GLY A 522 -6.89 3.19 17.29
C GLY A 522 -5.90 3.93 18.19
N THR A 523 -4.94 3.23 18.79
CA THR A 523 -3.96 3.81 19.70
C THR A 523 -2.59 3.20 19.44
N LYS A 524 -1.54 4.01 19.59
CA LYS A 524 -0.17 3.65 19.22
C LYS A 524 -0.05 3.25 17.74
N LEU A 525 -0.83 3.88 16.88
CA LEU A 525 -0.77 3.66 15.44
C LEU A 525 0.56 4.16 14.88
N PHE A 526 1.00 3.56 13.78
CA PHE A 526 2.23 3.99 13.14
C PHE A 526 2.08 5.39 12.52
N LEU A 527 3.13 6.20 12.66
CA LEU A 527 3.25 7.52 12.04
C LEU A 527 4.73 7.76 11.70
N ASN A 528 5.03 8.61 10.71
CA ASN A 528 6.39 9.15 10.61
C ASN A 528 6.49 10.42 11.43
N GLU A 529 7.60 10.60 12.11
CA GLU A 529 7.94 11.84 12.79
C GLU A 529 9.35 12.25 12.40
N GLN A 530 9.48 13.49 11.92
CA GLN A 530 10.77 14.13 11.75
C GLN A 530 11.30 14.58 13.12
N LEU A 531 12.19 13.78 13.72
CA LEU A 531 12.78 14.05 15.02
C LEU A 531 13.96 15.04 14.97
N ASN A 532 14.45 15.37 13.77
CA ASN A 532 15.42 16.45 13.57
C ASN A 532 14.99 17.37 12.41
N PRO A 533 13.90 18.14 12.57
CA PRO A 533 13.35 18.96 11.49
C PRO A 533 14.25 20.15 11.17
N ALA A 534 14.06 20.76 9.99
CA ALA A 534 14.64 22.05 9.68
C ALA A 534 14.03 23.11 10.61
N VAL A 535 14.86 23.97 11.19
CA VAL A 535 14.39 25.05 12.08
C VAL A 535 15.20 26.33 11.85
N PRO A 536 14.62 27.52 12.11
CA PRO A 536 15.39 28.76 12.11
C PRO A 536 16.61 28.67 13.02
N ALA A 537 17.69 29.39 12.69
CA ALA A 537 18.94 29.37 13.45
C ALA A 537 18.76 29.64 14.96
N SER A 538 17.73 30.41 15.35
CA SER A 538 17.39 30.71 16.75
C SER A 538 16.85 29.52 17.55
N MET A 539 16.36 28.47 16.88
CA MET A 539 15.83 27.26 17.51
C MET A 539 16.83 26.09 17.46
N GLN A 540 17.97 26.27 16.79
CA GLN A 540 18.99 25.24 16.71
C GLN A 540 19.63 25.02 18.07
N ILE A 541 19.87 23.76 18.38
CA ILE A 541 20.51 23.32 19.61
C ILE A 541 21.84 22.63 19.27
N PHE A 542 22.77 22.74 20.21
CA PHE A 542 24.10 22.18 20.12
C PHE A 542 24.36 21.29 21.33
N PRO A 543 25.17 20.22 21.19
CA PRO A 543 25.63 19.45 22.33
C PRO A 543 26.26 20.34 23.40
N ALA A 544 26.06 19.97 24.67
CA ALA A 544 26.50 20.77 25.82
C ALA A 544 27.99 21.13 25.70
N GLY A 545 28.30 22.42 25.91
CA GLY A 545 29.67 22.94 25.80
C GLY A 545 30.12 23.33 24.39
N THR A 546 29.23 23.28 23.39
CA THR A 546 29.55 23.69 22.01
C THR A 546 28.57 24.76 21.49
N THR A 547 28.99 25.53 20.50
CA THR A 547 28.19 26.59 19.86
C THR A 547 28.34 26.52 18.33
N ALA A 548 27.51 27.27 17.58
CA ALA A 548 27.69 27.40 16.14
C ALA A 548 29.11 27.86 15.74
N ALA A 549 29.73 28.74 16.55
CA ALA A 549 31.09 29.23 16.32
C ALA A 549 32.17 28.16 16.55
N SER A 550 31.84 27.06 17.24
CA SER A 550 32.74 25.94 17.47
C SER A 550 32.96 25.09 16.21
N PHE A 551 32.19 25.30 15.14
CA PHE A 551 32.20 24.45 13.96
C PHE A 551 32.21 25.24 12.64
N PRO A 552 32.87 24.72 11.57
CA PRO A 552 32.74 25.29 10.24
C PRO A 552 31.28 25.29 9.78
N ALA A 553 30.82 26.38 9.16
CA ALA A 553 29.44 26.51 8.67
C ALA A 553 29.02 25.35 7.75
N ALA A 554 29.94 24.79 6.96
CA ALA A 554 29.70 23.64 6.09
C ALA A 554 29.34 22.33 6.83
N ARG A 555 29.49 22.28 8.17
CA ARG A 555 29.09 21.15 9.00
C ARG A 555 27.71 21.32 9.64
N LEU A 556 27.11 22.51 9.52
CA LEU A 556 25.80 22.80 10.11
C LEU A 556 24.68 22.43 9.15
N THR A 557 23.68 21.69 9.62
CA THR A 557 22.62 21.11 8.78
C THR A 557 21.36 21.97 8.68
N GLY A 558 21.28 23.07 9.42
CA GLY A 558 20.07 23.90 9.48
C GLY A 558 18.92 23.26 10.25
N ARG A 559 19.16 22.13 10.92
CA ARG A 559 18.15 21.33 11.64
C ARG A 559 18.22 21.56 13.14
N LEU A 560 17.22 21.06 13.88
CA LEU A 560 17.10 21.22 15.33
C LEU A 560 18.43 20.90 16.03
N ASP A 561 18.93 19.67 15.93
CA ASP A 561 20.35 19.41 16.15
C ASP A 561 21.11 19.80 14.89
N ALA A 562 21.86 20.91 15.00
CA ALA A 562 22.60 21.50 13.90
C ALA A 562 23.77 20.63 13.41
N LEU A 563 24.19 19.60 14.16
CA LEU A 563 25.28 18.71 13.78
C LEU A 563 24.80 17.42 13.10
N GLN A 564 23.48 17.23 13.00
CA GLN A 564 22.87 15.99 12.53
C GLN A 564 21.94 16.20 11.34
N GLY A 565 21.87 15.18 10.50
CA GLY A 565 20.95 15.12 9.36
C GLY A 565 19.51 14.88 9.78
N SER A 566 18.65 14.74 8.77
CA SER A 566 17.25 14.34 8.94
C SER A 566 17.11 13.03 9.74
N ARG A 567 16.11 12.96 10.62
CA ARG A 567 15.74 11.78 11.43
C ARG A 567 14.25 11.50 11.24
N ASN A 568 13.91 10.89 10.12
CA ASN A 568 12.53 10.51 9.80
C ASN A 568 12.19 9.18 10.47
N ILE A 569 11.72 9.19 11.71
CA ILE A 569 11.54 7.98 12.52
C ILE A 569 10.10 7.51 12.46
N ARG A 570 9.91 6.21 12.26
CA ARG A 570 8.60 5.56 12.31
C ARG A 570 8.23 5.21 13.73
N THR A 571 7.32 5.96 14.31
CA THR A 571 6.95 5.89 15.73
C THR A 571 5.57 5.26 15.90
N ASN A 572 5.10 5.22 17.15
CA ASN A 572 3.72 4.91 17.53
C ASN A 572 2.91 6.19 17.86
N GLY A 573 3.22 7.33 17.21
CA GLY A 573 2.59 8.63 17.49
C GLY A 573 1.14 8.79 17.01
N GLY A 574 0.64 7.85 16.19
CA GLY A 574 -0.69 7.91 15.61
C GLY A 574 -1.82 7.48 16.57
N ASP A 575 -2.97 8.15 16.48
CA ASP A 575 -4.21 7.82 17.19
C ASP A 575 -5.41 8.14 16.29
N SER A 576 -6.48 7.35 16.42
CA SER A 576 -7.73 7.60 15.71
C SER A 576 -8.95 7.31 16.59
N ASN A 577 -10.03 8.04 16.31
CA ASN A 577 -11.32 7.86 16.96
C ASN A 577 -12.44 7.92 15.93
N TYR A 578 -13.18 6.82 15.82
CA TYR A 578 -14.35 6.66 14.98
C TYR A 578 -15.60 6.43 15.81
N HIS A 579 -16.67 7.12 15.44
CA HIS A 579 -18.00 6.86 15.97
C HIS A 579 -19.01 6.84 14.83
N SER A 580 -19.99 5.96 14.93
CA SER A 580 -21.08 5.90 13.96
C SER A 580 -22.40 5.43 14.54
N PHE A 581 -23.46 5.92 13.93
CA PHE A 581 -24.82 5.43 14.06
C PHE A 581 -25.20 4.75 12.74
N GLN A 582 -25.53 3.47 12.81
CA GLN A 582 -25.81 2.61 11.67
C GLN A 582 -27.24 2.11 11.77
N THR A 583 -27.99 2.22 10.68
CA THR A 583 -29.37 1.75 10.57
C THR A 583 -29.49 0.87 9.34
N LEU A 584 -30.06 -0.32 9.51
CA LEU A 584 -30.42 -1.24 8.45
C LEU A 584 -31.90 -1.57 8.55
N VAL A 585 -32.61 -1.37 7.46
CA VAL A 585 -34.01 -1.76 7.30
C VAL A 585 -34.08 -2.77 6.17
N THR A 586 -34.59 -3.97 6.46
CA THR A 586 -34.81 -5.00 5.44
C THR A 586 -36.28 -5.37 5.42
N ARG A 587 -36.90 -5.33 4.25
CA ARG A 587 -38.23 -5.89 4.00
C ARG A 587 -38.08 -7.14 3.15
N ARG A 588 -38.54 -8.29 3.66
CA ARG A 588 -38.59 -9.53 2.86
C ARG A 588 -39.57 -9.37 1.70
N PHE A 589 -39.34 -10.12 0.61
CA PHE A 589 -40.21 -10.04 -0.56
C PHE A 589 -41.65 -10.38 -0.17
N SER A 590 -42.52 -9.37 -0.16
CA SER A 590 -43.91 -9.49 0.22
C SER A 590 -44.74 -8.44 -0.52
N GLY A 591 -45.91 -8.85 -1.03
CA GLY A 591 -46.76 -7.97 -1.84
C GLY A 591 -46.09 -7.43 -3.12
N GLY A 592 -45.02 -8.07 -3.61
CA GLY A 592 -44.28 -7.64 -4.80
C GLY A 592 -43.08 -6.72 -4.52
N LEU A 593 -42.75 -6.41 -3.26
CA LEU A 593 -41.59 -5.58 -2.94
C LEU A 593 -40.60 -6.34 -2.03
N PHE A 594 -39.35 -6.34 -2.45
CA PHE A 594 -38.18 -6.54 -1.59
C PHE A 594 -37.39 -5.23 -1.53
N ALA A 595 -36.94 -4.85 -0.34
CA ALA A 595 -36.12 -3.66 -0.17
C ALA A 595 -35.18 -3.78 1.02
N THR A 596 -33.95 -3.29 0.84
CA THR A 596 -32.97 -3.08 1.90
C THR A 596 -32.49 -1.64 1.85
N ALA A 597 -32.55 -0.93 2.96
CA ALA A 597 -32.01 0.40 3.13
C ALA A 597 -30.98 0.39 4.26
N ALA A 598 -29.75 0.78 3.97
CA ALA A 598 -28.66 0.92 4.93
C ALA A 598 -28.23 2.38 4.99
N TYR A 599 -28.06 2.91 6.20
CA TYR A 599 -27.60 4.27 6.43
C TYR A 599 -26.58 4.30 7.57
N THR A 600 -25.45 4.96 7.32
CA THR A 600 -24.41 5.24 8.31
C THR A 600 -24.22 6.74 8.42
N TRP A 601 -24.36 7.24 9.63
CA TRP A 601 -23.87 8.55 10.04
C TRP A 601 -22.60 8.35 10.88
N SER A 602 -21.48 8.91 10.46
CA SER A 602 -20.19 8.66 11.10
C SER A 602 -19.34 9.91 11.27
N LYS A 603 -18.37 9.79 12.17
CA LYS A 603 -17.26 10.73 12.29
C LYS A 603 -15.97 9.98 12.58
N LEU A 604 -14.93 10.26 11.80
CA LEU A 604 -13.56 9.83 12.03
C LEU A 604 -12.63 11.03 12.26
N ILE A 605 -11.87 10.97 13.35
CA ILE A 605 -10.83 11.94 13.70
C ILE A 605 -9.52 11.19 13.89
N ASP A 606 -8.45 11.67 13.28
CA ASP A 606 -7.09 11.14 13.46
C ASP A 606 -6.07 12.29 13.50
N ASN A 607 -4.81 11.97 13.77
CA ASN A 607 -3.67 12.91 13.68
C ASN A 607 -2.71 12.56 12.53
N GLY A 608 -3.18 11.76 11.57
CA GLY A 608 -2.41 11.19 10.48
C GLY A 608 -3.18 10.02 9.88
N SER A 609 -3.60 10.14 8.62
CA SER A 609 -4.49 9.13 8.01
C SER A 609 -3.72 7.96 7.37
N ASP A 610 -2.40 8.11 7.13
CA ASP A 610 -1.53 7.06 6.59
C ASP A 610 -0.05 7.30 6.97
N VAL A 611 0.75 6.22 7.06
CA VAL A 611 2.17 6.28 7.45
C VAL A 611 3.15 6.35 6.26
N PHE A 612 2.74 6.08 5.02
CA PHE A 612 3.63 6.10 3.84
C PHE A 612 3.24 7.17 2.81
N ALA A 613 2.20 7.96 3.08
CA ALA A 613 1.49 8.81 2.13
C ALA A 613 0.93 8.04 0.94
N VAL A 614 -0.28 8.39 0.54
CA VAL A 614 -0.94 7.82 -0.63
C VAL A 614 -1.00 8.92 -1.69
N ALA A 615 -0.39 8.68 -2.85
CA ALA A 615 -0.22 9.68 -3.93
C ALA A 615 -1.54 10.32 -4.41
N ALA A 616 -2.69 9.68 -4.17
CA ALA A 616 -4.01 10.22 -4.48
C ALA A 616 -4.56 11.20 -3.42
N LEU A 617 -3.91 11.34 -2.26
CA LEU A 617 -4.46 12.01 -1.08
C LEU A 617 -3.79 13.34 -0.72
N ASN A 618 -2.70 13.74 -1.42
CA ASN A 618 -1.91 14.95 -1.14
C ASN A 618 -1.68 15.18 0.38
N GLN A 619 -1.42 14.11 1.13
CA GLN A 619 -1.11 14.19 2.57
C GLN A 619 0.40 14.16 2.77
N ALA A 620 0.90 15.08 3.62
CA ALA A 620 2.27 15.05 4.10
C ALA A 620 2.52 13.75 4.88
N GLN A 621 3.72 13.18 4.71
CA GLN A 621 4.12 11.95 5.41
C GLN A 621 4.40 12.17 6.90
N ASN A 622 4.68 13.42 7.29
CA ASN A 622 4.99 13.84 8.64
C ASN A 622 3.93 14.82 9.17
N PRO A 623 3.81 14.94 10.50
CA PRO A 623 3.11 16.05 11.14
C PRO A 623 3.58 17.41 10.59
N VAL A 624 2.62 18.32 10.34
CA VAL A 624 2.86 19.69 9.85
C VAL A 624 3.65 20.49 10.88
N VAL A 625 3.38 20.27 12.16
CA VAL A 625 4.19 20.80 13.26
C VAL A 625 5.05 19.65 13.79
N PRO A 626 6.36 19.84 14.03
CA PRO A 626 7.18 18.80 14.64
C PRO A 626 6.58 18.27 15.94
N ALA A 627 6.64 16.95 16.14
CA ALA A 627 5.95 16.29 17.24
C ALA A 627 6.36 16.82 18.63
N PHE A 628 7.64 17.15 18.84
CA PHE A 628 8.13 17.74 20.09
C PHE A 628 7.59 19.15 20.37
N LEU A 629 7.03 19.84 19.37
CA LEU A 629 6.31 21.12 19.50
C LEU A 629 4.79 20.93 19.67
N GLY A 630 4.34 19.69 19.91
CA GLY A 630 2.93 19.34 20.09
C GLY A 630 2.19 19.06 18.78
N GLY A 631 2.91 18.73 17.71
CA GLY A 631 2.31 18.46 16.40
C GLY A 631 1.27 17.35 16.39
N LEU A 632 1.52 16.26 17.12
CA LEU A 632 0.59 15.13 17.22
C LEU A 632 -0.79 15.55 17.75
N GLN A 633 -0.87 16.57 18.60
CA GLN A 633 -2.13 17.12 19.09
C GLN A 633 -2.69 18.19 18.16
N ARG A 634 -1.83 19.03 17.58
CA ARG A 634 -2.23 20.15 16.69
C ARG A 634 -2.75 19.69 15.34
N ASP A 635 -2.26 18.56 14.85
CA ASP A 635 -2.64 17.99 13.56
C ASP A 635 -3.88 17.07 13.67
N ARG A 636 -4.39 16.89 14.89
CA ARG A 636 -5.58 16.09 15.15
C ARG A 636 -6.81 16.77 14.55
N SER A 637 -7.34 16.18 13.49
CA SER A 637 -8.43 16.75 12.69
C SER A 637 -9.32 15.68 12.10
N VAL A 638 -10.32 16.10 11.30
CA VAL A 638 -11.18 15.15 10.60
C VAL A 638 -10.32 14.34 9.63
N SER A 639 -10.35 13.02 9.77
CA SER A 639 -9.59 12.12 8.91
C SER A 639 -9.97 12.27 7.45
N PHE A 640 -9.03 12.12 6.53
CA PHE A 640 -9.33 12.04 5.10
C PHE A 640 -10.27 10.86 4.76
N LEU A 641 -10.23 9.81 5.59
CA LEU A 641 -11.07 8.62 5.46
C LEU A 641 -12.49 8.83 6.01
N ASP A 642 -12.81 10.01 6.58
CA ASP A 642 -14.14 10.33 7.07
C ASP A 642 -15.15 10.35 5.91
N ARG A 643 -16.26 9.66 6.12
CA ARG A 643 -17.47 9.79 5.30
C ARG A 643 -18.60 10.05 6.29
N THR A 644 -19.06 11.28 6.38
CA THR A 644 -20.05 11.66 7.39
C THR A 644 -21.40 10.98 7.15
N HIS A 645 -21.83 10.89 5.88
CA HIS A 645 -23.10 10.25 5.52
C HIS A 645 -22.87 9.23 4.42
N ARG A 646 -23.43 8.03 4.59
CA ARG A 646 -23.49 7.02 3.53
C ARG A 646 -24.81 6.28 3.60
N ALA A 647 -25.57 6.33 2.51
CA ALA A 647 -26.83 5.61 2.35
C ALA A 647 -26.74 4.66 1.16
N THR A 648 -27.31 3.47 1.27
CA THR A 648 -27.45 2.53 0.16
C THR A 648 -28.82 1.87 0.19
N PHE A 649 -29.50 1.86 -0.94
CA PHE A 649 -30.82 1.31 -1.12
C PHE A 649 -30.76 0.25 -2.22
N THR A 650 -31.19 -0.97 -1.90
CA THR A 650 -31.37 -2.06 -2.87
C THR A 650 -32.83 -2.43 -2.88
N TYR A 651 -33.46 -2.48 -4.05
CA TYR A 651 -34.88 -2.80 -4.15
C TYR A 651 -35.18 -3.62 -5.39
N VAL A 652 -36.21 -4.46 -5.27
CA VAL A 652 -36.85 -5.16 -6.38
C VAL A 652 -38.35 -5.00 -6.17
N TYR A 653 -39.01 -4.36 -7.12
CA TYR A 653 -40.44 -4.12 -7.11
C TYR A 653 -41.09 -4.73 -8.34
N ALA A 654 -41.80 -5.84 -8.14
CA ALA A 654 -42.65 -6.47 -9.15
C ALA A 654 -43.95 -5.67 -9.26
N LEU A 655 -44.16 -5.05 -10.42
CA LEU A 655 -45.28 -4.12 -10.60
C LEU A 655 -46.64 -4.82 -10.38
N PRO A 656 -47.63 -4.13 -9.79
CA PRO A 656 -48.83 -4.78 -9.28
C PRO A 656 -49.84 -5.20 -10.35
N TRP A 657 -49.71 -4.66 -11.56
CA TRP A 657 -50.62 -4.88 -12.69
C TRP A 657 -50.28 -6.12 -13.52
N MET A 658 -51.32 -6.76 -14.08
CA MET A 658 -51.26 -7.88 -15.03
C MET A 658 -50.32 -9.04 -14.63
N LYS A 659 -50.16 -9.30 -13.32
CA LYS A 659 -49.26 -10.35 -12.79
C LYS A 659 -49.53 -11.75 -13.33
N ALA A 660 -50.79 -12.06 -13.63
CA ALA A 660 -51.19 -13.36 -14.18
C ALA A 660 -50.78 -13.55 -15.66
N GLN A 661 -50.30 -12.48 -16.32
CA GLN A 661 -49.85 -12.46 -17.71
C GLN A 661 -50.84 -13.12 -18.70
N GLN A 662 -52.14 -12.92 -18.48
CA GLN A 662 -53.20 -13.49 -19.31
C GLN A 662 -53.51 -12.62 -20.53
N GLY A 663 -53.77 -13.27 -21.67
CA GLY A 663 -54.03 -12.58 -22.95
C GLY A 663 -52.81 -11.87 -23.53
N LEU A 664 -52.96 -11.29 -24.73
CA LEU A 664 -51.88 -10.58 -25.41
C LEU A 664 -51.40 -9.37 -24.60
N ALA A 665 -52.33 -8.58 -24.05
CA ALA A 665 -52.00 -7.43 -23.20
C ALA A 665 -51.25 -7.84 -21.92
N GLY A 666 -51.66 -8.93 -21.24
CA GLY A 666 -50.99 -9.40 -20.04
C GLY A 666 -49.59 -9.95 -20.28
N ARG A 667 -49.34 -10.58 -21.43
CA ARG A 667 -47.99 -11.05 -21.80
C ARG A 667 -47.03 -9.93 -22.20
N VAL A 668 -47.57 -8.80 -22.68
CA VAL A 668 -46.76 -7.64 -23.10
C VAL A 668 -46.54 -6.66 -21.95
N LEU A 669 -47.57 -6.42 -21.14
CA LEU A 669 -47.59 -5.40 -20.09
C LEU A 669 -47.45 -5.97 -18.66
N GLY A 670 -47.51 -7.29 -18.50
CA GLY A 670 -47.33 -7.98 -17.21
C GLY A 670 -45.92 -8.52 -17.01
N GLY A 671 -45.56 -8.82 -15.75
CA GLY A 671 -44.25 -9.38 -15.41
C GLY A 671 -43.09 -8.39 -15.33
N TRP A 672 -43.36 -7.10 -15.50
CA TRP A 672 -42.36 -6.05 -15.35
C TRP A 672 -41.92 -5.90 -13.90
N GLU A 673 -40.61 -5.81 -13.71
CA GLU A 673 -39.97 -5.56 -12.42
C GLU A 673 -39.07 -4.32 -12.54
N VAL A 674 -39.03 -3.54 -11.46
CA VAL A 674 -38.07 -2.44 -11.30
C VAL A 674 -37.10 -2.84 -10.21
N SER A 675 -35.82 -2.95 -10.56
CA SER A 675 -34.75 -3.25 -9.61
C SER A 675 -33.64 -2.22 -9.70
N GLY A 676 -33.02 -1.91 -8.57
CA GLY A 676 -31.91 -0.96 -8.55
C GLY A 676 -31.09 -1.02 -7.27
N VAL A 677 -29.89 -0.45 -7.38
CA VAL A 677 -29.04 -0.11 -6.25
C VAL A 677 -28.71 1.38 -6.35
N THR A 678 -29.03 2.14 -5.31
CA THR A 678 -28.73 3.57 -5.23
C THR A 678 -27.82 3.80 -4.04
N SER A 679 -26.64 4.40 -4.26
CA SER A 679 -25.71 4.79 -3.20
C SER A 679 -25.54 6.31 -3.19
N LEU A 680 -25.61 6.89 -1.99
CA LEU A 680 -25.41 8.32 -1.73
C LEU A 680 -24.34 8.43 -0.65
N GLU A 681 -23.33 9.26 -0.87
CA GLU A 681 -22.27 9.48 0.12
C GLU A 681 -21.80 10.93 0.16
N SER A 682 -21.40 11.40 1.34
CA SER A 682 -20.70 12.68 1.49
C SER A 682 -19.31 12.59 0.87
N GLY A 683 -18.82 13.68 0.28
CA GLY A 683 -17.45 13.76 -0.21
C GLY A 683 -16.40 13.64 0.90
N PRO A 684 -15.13 13.33 0.54
CA PRO A 684 -14.02 13.37 1.47
C PRO A 684 -13.76 14.81 1.99
N PRO A 685 -13.22 14.96 3.21
CA PRO A 685 -12.64 16.23 3.66
C PRO A 685 -11.51 16.70 2.75
N LEU A 686 -11.28 18.02 2.73
CA LEU A 686 -10.19 18.65 1.97
C LEU A 686 -9.06 19.07 2.92
N ASN A 687 -7.82 18.80 2.53
CA ASN A 687 -6.63 19.29 3.22
C ASN A 687 -6.27 20.68 2.69
N ILE A 688 -5.96 21.62 3.59
CA ILE A 688 -5.43 22.94 3.25
C ILE A 688 -3.92 22.90 3.47
N THR A 689 -3.14 23.01 2.39
CA THR A 689 -1.68 23.09 2.46
C THR A 689 -1.25 24.55 2.66
N ASN A 690 -0.36 24.81 3.63
CA ASN A 690 0.14 26.16 3.92
C ASN A 690 1.31 26.59 3.00
N GLY A 691 1.78 25.72 2.11
CA GLY A 691 2.86 25.99 1.16
C GLY A 691 4.26 26.12 1.79
N VAL A 692 4.44 25.67 3.03
CA VAL A 692 5.74 25.71 3.74
C VAL A 692 6.31 24.29 3.83
N ASP A 693 7.51 24.07 3.29
CA ASP A 693 8.25 22.80 3.43
C ASP A 693 8.84 22.67 4.83
N ALA A 694 8.18 21.90 5.69
CA ALA A 694 8.64 21.60 7.04
C ALA A 694 9.67 20.45 7.09
N ASP A 695 9.76 19.65 6.03
CA ASP A 695 10.55 18.42 6.00
C ASP A 695 11.92 18.62 5.31
N GLY A 696 12.04 19.66 4.49
CA GLY A 696 13.23 19.96 3.69
C GLY A 696 13.43 18.96 2.56
N ILE A 697 12.34 18.33 2.10
CA ILE A 697 12.36 17.23 1.12
C ILE A 697 11.88 17.69 -0.26
N ASP A 698 11.03 18.71 -0.33
CA ASP A 698 10.51 19.27 -1.58
C ASP A 698 10.77 20.77 -1.60
N GLY A 699 11.89 21.14 -2.25
CA GLY A 699 12.29 22.53 -2.45
C GLY A 699 11.38 23.31 -3.38
#